data_AF-A0A223D219-F1
#
_entry.id   AF-A0A223D219-F1
#
_cell.length_a   1.000
_cell.length_b   1.000
_cell.length_c   1.000
_cell.angle_alpha   90.00
_cell.angle_beta   90.00
_cell.angle_gamma   90.00
#
_symmetry.space_group_name_H-M   'P 1'
#
loop_
_entity.id
_entity.type
_entity.pdbx_description
1 polymer ?
#
loop_
_entity_poly.entity_id
_entity_poly.type
_entity_poly.pdbx_seq_one_letter_code
_entity_poly.pdbx_strand_id
1 'polypeptide(L)'
;MSVFVNLLGGTMRQQRGYENGLEHLADLLEWLDVKIGLLLERQQAGGLPADDPMDPFKGLVVSEQEVYRLLEEPVFSFQGEALLSAAALYDLEAGIVERLGQSEAEGVFLPLPYVADVFQLSGLEQQILLVCLAVEVHRKYEKLYAYLQDDVTAKSPTVDLILKLLCTTPEEMMAVIEQLSPNGTLVSYFLKADDGAQDTLLSNKLRLDPRMIRFLLQNGDYDEELAGCAVCFDPDTALPPLRWEGEVQERLRRFVDTSRYESALLFLISGNPGSGKRLQVCHLAQHLGRKLVLVNLREALQQERPLIDILLRAVREAKLQQAALGFSNVHVLLEGEEALQRKHIFWLKGALDRFQGLVFLLSETPWKAAELRQGHVFIDLALQTPPDLVRKKVWEEASATYPVAADLDWRAVAGKFRFTIGQIEQSLRAAQANAHWKVDSDAPIDLASLYQACYAQVQHNLEKKAVRISPRYTFDQLILPDEQKDNLKNACNQMKFRSIVYGEWGFDRKLSYGKGLSMLFAGPPGTGKTMSAEVIANELHLEIYKIDLSQVISKYIGETEKNLQAIFAEAQLSSAILFFDEADALFGKRSEVKDSHDKYANVETAYLLQKMEEYEGITILASNFQQNMDEAFMRRINYVIKFPFPDAEHREMIWRGTFPKETPLDDDLDFRYLADKFQFAGGNIKNIVISAAFLAVETGSPVGMKHIIRAIKHELGKTGKLLLKHELDEFQEYLGV
;
A
#
# COMPACT_ATOMS: atom_id res chain seq x y z
N MET A 1 -25.72 -54.18 28.74
CA MET A 1 -26.52 -55.10 27.92
C MET A 1 -28.00 -54.71 27.72
N SER A 2 -28.78 -54.29 28.74
CA SER A 2 -30.23 -53.98 28.54
C SER A 2 -30.55 -52.56 28.01
N VAL A 3 -29.66 -51.58 28.22
CA VAL A 3 -29.93 -50.17 27.83
C VAL A 3 -29.50 -49.84 26.39
N PHE A 4 -28.43 -50.46 25.88
CA PHE A 4 -27.97 -50.25 24.50
C PHE A 4 -28.84 -50.95 23.44
N VAL A 5 -29.49 -52.06 23.80
CA VAL A 5 -30.39 -52.79 22.89
C VAL A 5 -31.71 -52.04 22.66
N ASN A 6 -32.10 -51.12 23.56
CA ASN A 6 -33.29 -50.28 23.37
C ASN A 6 -33.06 -49.03 22.51
N LEU A 7 -31.81 -48.68 22.16
CA LEU A 7 -31.50 -47.69 21.11
C LEU A 7 -31.70 -48.30 19.70
N LEU A 8 -31.70 -49.63 19.59
CA LEU A 8 -31.88 -50.39 18.35
C LEU A 8 -33.37 -50.65 18.01
N GLY A 9 -34.28 -49.86 18.58
CA GLY A 9 -35.72 -49.88 18.26
C GLY A 9 -35.96 -49.36 16.85
N GLY A 10 -35.95 -50.27 15.88
CA GLY A 10 -36.13 -50.02 14.45
C GLY A 10 -37.28 -49.06 14.13
N THR A 11 -36.94 -47.98 13.45
CA THR A 11 -37.80 -47.36 12.46
C THR A 11 -37.16 -47.63 11.11
N MET A 12 -37.95 -48.11 10.14
CA MET A 12 -37.53 -48.13 8.74
C MET A 12 -36.98 -46.75 8.40
N ARG A 13 -35.65 -46.62 8.25
CA ARG A 13 -35.05 -45.37 7.79
C ARG A 13 -35.60 -45.13 6.39
N GLN A 14 -36.30 -44.01 6.24
CA GLN A 14 -36.93 -43.64 4.98
C GLN A 14 -35.84 -43.54 3.91
N GLN A 15 -36.10 -44.14 2.74
CA GLN A 15 -35.30 -44.00 1.52
C GLN A 15 -35.42 -42.57 0.95
N ARG A 16 -35.11 -41.55 1.74
CA ARG A 16 -35.14 -40.15 1.33
C ARG A 16 -33.84 -39.44 1.70
N GLY A 17 -33.48 -38.46 0.88
CA GLY A 17 -32.37 -37.55 1.15
C GLY A 17 -32.56 -36.76 2.45
N TYR A 18 -31.50 -36.09 2.88
CA TYR A 18 -31.53 -35.12 3.96
C TYR A 18 -32.24 -33.85 3.50
N GLU A 19 -33.12 -33.29 4.33
CA GLU A 19 -33.80 -32.03 4.03
C GLU A 19 -32.90 -30.81 4.28
N ASN A 20 -31.95 -30.92 5.21
CA ASN A 20 -31.02 -29.85 5.58
C ASN A 20 -29.78 -30.41 6.32
N GLY A 21 -28.79 -29.54 6.53
CA GLY A 21 -27.54 -29.90 7.20
C GLY A 21 -27.68 -30.38 8.65
N LEU A 22 -28.74 -29.99 9.38
CA LEU A 22 -28.95 -30.43 10.77
C LEU A 22 -29.42 -31.89 10.83
N GLU A 23 -30.22 -32.33 9.87
CA GLU A 23 -30.64 -33.74 9.77
C GLU A 23 -29.44 -34.64 9.45
N HIS A 24 -28.57 -34.20 8.55
CA HIS A 24 -27.31 -34.90 8.27
C HIS A 24 -26.39 -34.95 9.51
N LEU A 25 -26.26 -33.84 10.23
CA LEU A 25 -25.49 -33.79 11.46
C LEU A 25 -26.06 -34.70 12.55
N ALA A 26 -27.39 -34.85 12.64
CA ALA A 26 -28.02 -35.75 13.60
C ALA A 26 -27.64 -37.22 13.38
N ASP A 27 -27.66 -37.70 12.14
CA ASP A 27 -27.24 -39.07 11.80
C ASP A 27 -25.75 -39.29 12.11
N LEU A 28 -24.90 -38.29 11.87
CA LEU A 28 -23.47 -38.34 12.23
C LEU A 28 -23.24 -38.37 13.75
N LEU A 29 -24.05 -37.63 14.52
CA LEU A 29 -23.97 -37.66 15.99
C LEU A 29 -24.46 -39.00 16.57
N GLU A 30 -25.42 -39.66 15.92
CA GLU A 30 -25.81 -41.04 16.26
C GLU A 30 -24.67 -42.03 15.96
N TRP A 31 -23.97 -41.85 14.84
CA TRP A 31 -22.75 -42.62 14.52
C TRP A 31 -21.69 -42.46 15.61
N LEU A 32 -21.48 -41.23 16.07
CA LEU A 32 -20.55 -40.94 17.16
C LEU A 32 -21.01 -41.57 18.49
N ASP A 33 -22.32 -41.57 18.79
CA ASP A 33 -22.85 -42.22 20.00
C ASP A 33 -22.58 -43.73 20.00
N VAL A 34 -22.70 -44.40 18.84
CA VAL A 34 -22.36 -45.83 18.68
C VAL A 34 -20.86 -46.07 18.88
N LYS A 35 -19.99 -45.23 18.29
CA LYS A 35 -18.53 -45.31 18.48
C LYS A 35 -18.11 -45.09 19.93
N ILE A 36 -18.73 -44.14 20.64
CA ILE A 36 -18.51 -43.93 22.07
C ILE A 36 -18.94 -45.16 22.88
N GLY A 37 -20.11 -45.75 22.56
CA GLY A 37 -20.59 -46.97 23.19
C GLY A 37 -19.61 -48.15 23.04
N LEU A 38 -19.07 -48.34 21.82
CA LEU A 38 -18.05 -49.35 21.52
C LEU A 38 -16.77 -49.15 22.35
N LEU A 39 -16.30 -47.91 22.50
CA LEU A 39 -15.13 -47.61 23.31
C LEU A 39 -15.36 -47.92 24.80
N LEU A 40 -16.53 -47.61 25.33
CA LEU A 40 -16.91 -47.93 26.71
C LEU A 40 -16.96 -49.45 26.95
N GLU A 41 -17.51 -50.22 26.00
CA GLU A 41 -17.51 -51.69 26.07
C GLU A 41 -16.09 -52.26 26.10
N ARG A 42 -15.16 -51.71 25.28
CA ARG A 42 -13.75 -52.10 25.29
C ARG A 42 -13.07 -51.82 26.63
N GLN A 43 -13.29 -50.63 27.21
CA GLN A 43 -12.73 -50.27 28.52
C GLN A 43 -13.28 -51.16 29.65
N GLN A 44 -14.57 -51.53 29.59
CA GLN A 44 -15.18 -52.43 30.58
C GLN A 44 -14.72 -53.88 30.44
N ALA A 45 -14.53 -54.37 29.22
CA ALA A 45 -13.99 -55.71 28.95
C ALA A 45 -12.53 -55.86 29.44
N GLY A 46 -11.79 -54.75 29.54
CA GLY A 46 -10.47 -54.65 30.17
C GLY A 46 -10.42 -54.79 31.69
N GLY A 47 -11.55 -55.07 32.35
CA GLY A 47 -11.59 -55.58 33.73
C GLY A 47 -11.69 -54.51 34.82
N LEU A 48 -12.77 -53.71 34.85
CA LEU A 48 -13.20 -53.00 36.06
C LEU A 48 -14.00 -53.94 36.97
N PRO A 49 -13.61 -54.12 38.26
CA PRO A 49 -14.55 -54.64 39.25
C PRO A 49 -15.69 -53.61 39.40
N ALA A 50 -16.94 -54.08 39.39
CA ALA A 50 -18.13 -53.23 39.39
C ALA A 50 -18.37 -52.42 40.69
N ASP A 51 -17.40 -52.37 41.61
CA ASP A 51 -17.59 -51.95 43.01
C ASP A 51 -16.30 -51.30 43.60
N ASP A 52 -15.62 -50.44 42.83
CA ASP A 52 -14.47 -49.66 43.34
C ASP A 52 -14.96 -48.46 44.16
N PRO A 53 -14.69 -48.39 45.48
CA PRO A 53 -15.11 -47.28 46.34
C PRO A 53 -14.46 -45.93 45.98
N MET A 54 -13.45 -45.91 45.11
CA MET A 54 -12.78 -44.70 44.63
C MET A 54 -13.28 -44.21 43.25
N ASP A 55 -14.27 -44.89 42.65
CA ASP A 55 -14.91 -44.46 41.38
C ASP A 55 -15.44 -42.99 41.41
N PRO A 56 -15.91 -42.43 42.54
CA PRO A 56 -16.25 -41.00 42.63
C PRO A 56 -15.05 -40.04 42.52
N PHE A 57 -13.81 -40.53 42.66
CA PHE A 57 -12.55 -39.79 42.61
C PHE A 57 -11.70 -40.13 41.37
N LYS A 58 -12.28 -40.81 40.38
CA LYS A 58 -11.63 -41.13 39.10
C LYS A 58 -11.08 -39.84 38.44
N GLY A 59 -9.82 -39.88 38.00
CA GLY A 59 -9.08 -38.70 37.50
C GLY A 59 -8.49 -37.74 38.56
N LEU A 60 -8.76 -37.94 39.86
CA LEU A 60 -8.22 -37.09 40.95
C LEU A 60 -7.17 -37.80 41.84
N VAL A 61 -7.17 -39.14 41.87
CA VAL A 61 -6.25 -39.96 42.66
C VAL A 61 -5.92 -41.22 41.88
N VAL A 62 -4.63 -41.50 41.64
CA VAL A 62 -4.18 -42.75 41.01
C VAL A 62 -4.05 -43.83 42.10
N SER A 63 -4.87 -44.88 42.01
CA SER A 63 -4.83 -45.98 42.98
C SER A 63 -3.68 -46.96 42.69
N GLU A 64 -3.23 -47.73 43.69
CA GLU A 64 -2.19 -48.75 43.47
C GLU A 64 -2.63 -49.83 42.47
N GLN A 65 -3.91 -50.21 42.49
CA GLN A 65 -4.50 -51.16 41.54
C GLN A 65 -4.51 -50.59 40.10
N GLU A 66 -4.74 -49.29 39.97
CA GLU A 66 -4.69 -48.58 38.70
C GLU A 66 -3.26 -48.48 38.15
N VAL A 67 -2.24 -48.28 38.99
CA VAL A 67 -0.83 -48.33 38.58
C VAL A 67 -0.47 -49.70 37.99
N TYR A 68 -0.86 -50.80 38.63
CA TYR A 68 -0.58 -52.14 38.09
C TYR A 68 -1.33 -52.38 36.78
N ARG A 69 -2.58 -51.90 36.64
CA ARG A 69 -3.32 -51.99 35.37
C ARG A 69 -2.62 -51.20 34.25
N LEU A 70 -2.17 -49.98 34.51
CA LEU A 70 -1.45 -49.15 33.53
C LEU A 70 -0.12 -49.79 33.08
N LEU A 71 0.52 -50.60 33.94
CA LEU A 71 1.73 -51.34 33.60
C LEU A 71 1.45 -52.61 32.76
N GLU A 72 0.25 -53.18 32.90
CA GLU A 72 -0.21 -54.34 32.13
C GLU A 72 -0.91 -53.94 30.81
N GLU A 73 -1.32 -52.67 30.68
CA GLU A 73 -1.95 -52.12 29.49
C GLU A 73 -0.94 -52.09 28.33
N PRO A 74 -1.21 -52.76 27.20
CA PRO A 74 -0.33 -52.68 26.06
C PRO A 74 -0.32 -51.25 25.53
N VAL A 75 0.88 -50.70 25.29
CA VAL A 75 1.11 -49.35 24.71
C VAL A 75 0.27 -49.11 23.45
N PHE A 76 -0.10 -50.18 22.76
CA PHE A 76 -0.96 -50.20 21.59
C PHE A 76 -2.05 -51.27 21.76
N SER A 77 -3.24 -50.90 22.22
CA SER A 77 -4.37 -51.80 22.45
C SER A 77 -5.35 -51.85 21.25
N PHE A 78 -4.95 -52.53 20.18
CA PHE A 78 -5.78 -52.72 18.99
C PHE A 78 -6.63 -54.01 19.10
N GLN A 79 -7.67 -54.00 19.93
CA GLN A 79 -8.62 -55.12 19.99
C GLN A 79 -9.79 -54.90 19.02
N GLY A 80 -10.13 -55.95 18.26
CA GLY A 80 -11.19 -55.92 17.24
C GLY A 80 -12.58 -55.56 17.79
N GLU A 81 -13.41 -54.94 16.95
CA GLU A 81 -14.80 -54.63 17.29
C GLU A 81 -15.59 -55.91 17.64
N ALA A 82 -16.44 -55.84 18.68
CA ALA A 82 -17.31 -56.95 19.03
C ALA A 82 -18.33 -57.21 17.89
N LEU A 83 -18.51 -58.47 17.50
CA LEU A 83 -19.26 -58.92 16.31
C LEU A 83 -20.71 -58.40 16.19
N LEU A 84 -21.38 -58.08 17.30
CA LEU A 84 -22.79 -57.65 17.31
C LEU A 84 -22.96 -56.13 17.17
N SER A 85 -22.01 -55.34 17.65
CA SER A 85 -22.03 -53.87 17.59
C SER A 85 -21.38 -53.32 16.32
N ALA A 86 -20.49 -54.10 15.67
CA ALA A 86 -19.96 -53.80 14.34
C ALA A 86 -21.04 -53.82 13.22
N ALA A 87 -22.04 -54.70 13.33
CA ALA A 87 -23.13 -54.80 12.35
C ALA A 87 -24.03 -53.56 12.36
N ALA A 88 -24.39 -53.06 13.55
CA ALA A 88 -25.19 -51.85 13.69
C ALA A 88 -24.46 -50.60 13.17
N LEU A 89 -23.15 -50.52 13.40
CA LEU A 89 -22.31 -49.45 12.86
C LEU A 89 -22.28 -49.50 11.32
N TYR A 90 -22.11 -50.69 10.74
CA TYR A 90 -22.11 -50.89 9.29
C TYR A 90 -23.43 -50.49 8.64
N ASP A 91 -24.57 -50.90 9.22
CA ASP A 91 -25.90 -50.53 8.73
C ASP A 91 -26.14 -49.02 8.79
N LEU A 92 -25.63 -48.37 9.85
CA LEU A 92 -25.71 -46.93 10.02
C LEU A 92 -24.87 -46.18 8.98
N GLU A 93 -23.63 -46.60 8.76
CA GLU A 93 -22.71 -46.04 7.76
C GLU A 93 -23.28 -46.21 6.35
N ALA A 94 -23.79 -47.40 6.01
CA ALA A 94 -24.44 -47.66 4.73
C ALA A 94 -25.65 -46.74 4.51
N GLY A 95 -26.47 -46.54 5.54
CA GLY A 95 -27.62 -45.64 5.50
C GLY A 95 -27.22 -44.18 5.29
N ILE A 96 -26.17 -43.69 5.96
CA ILE A 96 -25.65 -42.33 5.78
C ILE A 96 -25.17 -42.12 4.34
N VAL A 97 -24.40 -43.07 3.79
CA VAL A 97 -23.90 -43.01 2.41
C VAL A 97 -25.05 -42.98 1.39
N GLU A 98 -26.08 -43.81 1.57
CA GLU A 98 -27.24 -43.83 0.69
C GLU A 98 -28.01 -42.49 0.70
N ARG A 99 -28.25 -41.94 1.90
CA ARG A 99 -28.95 -40.66 2.05
C ARG A 99 -28.13 -39.48 1.53
N LEU A 100 -26.81 -39.51 1.68
CA LEU A 100 -25.90 -38.52 1.07
C LEU A 100 -26.04 -38.50 -0.45
N GLY A 101 -26.01 -39.66 -1.10
CA GLY A 101 -26.17 -39.75 -2.56
C GLY A 101 -27.53 -39.24 -3.06
N GLN A 102 -28.60 -39.47 -2.30
CA GLN A 102 -29.93 -38.91 -2.61
C GLN A 102 -29.99 -37.39 -2.42
N SER A 103 -29.37 -36.88 -1.35
CA SER A 103 -29.32 -35.43 -1.06
C SER A 103 -28.53 -34.67 -2.12
N GLU A 104 -27.44 -35.26 -2.61
CA GLU A 104 -26.63 -34.72 -3.70
C GLU A 104 -27.45 -34.67 -5.01
N ALA A 105 -28.20 -35.72 -5.32
CA ALA A 105 -29.09 -35.74 -6.47
C ALA A 105 -30.23 -34.71 -6.39
N GLU A 106 -30.70 -34.40 -5.18
CA GLU A 106 -31.71 -33.38 -4.90
C GLU A 106 -31.13 -31.96 -4.81
N GLY A 107 -29.80 -31.80 -4.84
CA GLY A 107 -29.13 -30.51 -4.77
C GLY A 107 -29.20 -29.84 -3.39
N VAL A 108 -29.38 -30.63 -2.33
CA VAL A 108 -29.46 -30.12 -0.95
C VAL A 108 -28.05 -29.73 -0.47
N PHE A 109 -27.90 -28.50 0.00
CA PHE A 109 -26.64 -28.04 0.56
C PHE A 109 -26.38 -28.65 1.95
N LEU A 110 -25.31 -29.43 2.05
CA LEU A 110 -24.84 -30.03 3.30
C LEU A 110 -23.47 -29.45 3.67
N PRO A 111 -23.32 -28.78 4.83
CA PRO A 111 -22.08 -28.06 5.17
C PRO A 111 -20.83 -28.95 5.27
N LEU A 112 -20.92 -30.11 5.93
CA LEU A 112 -19.76 -30.99 6.15
C LEU A 112 -19.26 -31.64 4.83
N PRO A 113 -20.12 -32.23 3.97
CA PRO A 113 -19.71 -32.69 2.65
C PRO A 113 -19.14 -31.58 1.78
N TYR A 114 -19.74 -30.39 1.81
CA TYR A 114 -19.22 -29.24 1.08
C TYR A 114 -17.81 -28.85 1.52
N VAL A 115 -17.58 -28.71 2.83
CA VAL A 115 -16.26 -28.41 3.39
C VAL A 115 -15.26 -29.51 3.06
N ALA A 116 -15.68 -30.77 3.12
CA ALA A 116 -14.83 -31.90 2.78
C ALA A 116 -14.35 -31.84 1.32
N ASP A 117 -15.23 -31.53 0.38
CA ASP A 117 -14.88 -31.37 -1.03
C ASP A 117 -13.93 -30.19 -1.26
N VAL A 118 -14.29 -29.02 -0.73
CA VAL A 118 -13.55 -27.76 -0.92
C VAL A 118 -12.14 -27.79 -0.32
N PHE A 119 -11.96 -28.48 0.80
CA PHE A 119 -10.66 -28.62 1.46
C PHE A 119 -9.98 -29.97 1.17
N GLN A 120 -10.60 -30.84 0.36
CA GLN A 120 -10.13 -32.18 0.04
C GLN A 120 -9.86 -33.02 1.30
N LEU A 121 -10.77 -32.97 2.27
CA LEU A 121 -10.64 -33.69 3.54
C LEU A 121 -10.88 -35.19 3.34
N SER A 122 -9.97 -35.99 3.89
CA SER A 122 -10.12 -37.43 4.02
C SER A 122 -11.29 -37.80 4.95
N GLY A 123 -11.78 -39.05 4.85
CA GLY A 123 -12.84 -39.53 5.75
C GLY A 123 -12.46 -39.45 7.24
N LEU A 124 -11.19 -39.70 7.58
CA LEU A 124 -10.69 -39.54 8.94
C LEU A 124 -10.73 -38.07 9.39
N GLU A 125 -10.33 -37.13 8.54
CA GLU A 125 -10.40 -35.70 8.88
C GLU A 125 -11.83 -35.24 9.13
N GLN A 126 -12.80 -35.74 8.36
CA GLN A 126 -14.22 -35.45 8.58
C GLN A 126 -14.71 -35.99 9.93
N GLN A 127 -14.29 -37.19 10.32
CA GLN A 127 -14.63 -37.78 11.62
C GLN A 127 -14.00 -37.00 12.78
N ILE A 128 -12.75 -36.55 12.64
CA ILE A 128 -12.08 -35.67 13.62
C ILE A 128 -12.88 -34.37 13.80
N LEU A 129 -13.30 -33.76 12.69
CA LEU A 129 -14.07 -32.54 12.66
C LEU A 129 -15.43 -32.72 13.36
N LEU A 130 -16.09 -33.87 13.14
CA LEU A 130 -17.34 -34.24 13.79
C LEU A 130 -17.18 -34.39 15.31
N VAL A 131 -16.13 -35.09 15.77
CA VAL A 131 -15.82 -35.24 17.21
C VAL A 131 -15.61 -33.86 17.86
N CYS A 132 -14.91 -32.95 17.18
CA CYS A 132 -14.71 -31.59 17.68
C CYS A 132 -15.99 -30.74 17.63
N LEU A 133 -16.86 -30.95 16.64
CA LEU A 133 -18.13 -30.22 16.49
C LEU A 133 -19.18 -30.68 17.52
N ALA A 134 -19.15 -31.94 17.95
CA ALA A 134 -20.16 -32.53 18.82
C ALA A 134 -20.37 -31.76 20.14
N VAL A 135 -19.28 -31.26 20.75
CA VAL A 135 -19.37 -30.45 21.99
C VAL A 135 -20.06 -29.11 21.80
N GLU A 136 -19.98 -28.53 20.59
CA GLU A 136 -20.61 -27.25 20.25
C GLU A 136 -22.12 -27.43 19.96
N VAL A 137 -22.52 -28.64 19.54
CA VAL A 137 -23.91 -28.96 19.22
C VAL A 137 -24.71 -29.37 20.46
N HIS A 138 -24.13 -30.21 21.33
CA HIS A 138 -24.84 -30.71 22.51
C HIS A 138 -23.94 -30.95 23.73
N ARG A 139 -24.30 -30.36 24.87
CA ARG A 139 -23.57 -30.46 26.15
C ARG A 139 -23.39 -31.89 26.70
N LYS A 140 -24.07 -32.89 26.15
CA LYS A 140 -23.87 -34.30 26.54
C LYS A 140 -22.44 -34.75 26.25
N TYR A 141 -21.86 -34.29 25.14
CA TYR A 141 -20.54 -34.69 24.72
C TYR A 141 -19.44 -34.12 25.62
N GLU A 142 -19.61 -32.94 26.21
CA GLU A 142 -18.67 -32.42 27.23
C GLU A 142 -18.51 -33.40 28.40
N LYS A 143 -19.62 -33.98 28.87
CA LYS A 143 -19.62 -34.94 29.99
C LYS A 143 -19.04 -36.29 29.58
N LEU A 144 -19.40 -36.77 28.38
CA LEU A 144 -18.89 -38.04 27.85
C LEU A 144 -17.38 -37.97 27.62
N TYR A 145 -16.88 -36.88 27.05
CA TYR A 145 -15.45 -36.70 26.78
C TYR A 145 -14.64 -36.53 28.06
N ALA A 146 -15.16 -35.79 29.05
CA ALA A 146 -14.51 -35.69 30.36
C ALA A 146 -14.37 -37.07 31.04
N TYR A 147 -15.41 -37.92 30.94
CA TYR A 147 -15.38 -39.28 31.48
C TYR A 147 -14.39 -40.19 30.73
N LEU A 148 -14.38 -40.15 29.39
CA LEU A 148 -13.52 -41.00 28.56
C LEU A 148 -12.02 -40.65 28.66
N GLN A 149 -11.73 -39.39 28.97
CA GLN A 149 -10.36 -38.88 29.12
C GLN A 149 -9.86 -38.94 30.56
N ASP A 150 -10.69 -39.43 31.48
CA ASP A 150 -10.42 -39.46 32.91
C ASP A 150 -9.99 -38.10 33.51
N ASP A 151 -10.56 -37.02 32.98
CA ASP A 151 -10.29 -35.65 33.41
C ASP A 151 -11.57 -34.82 33.35
N VAL A 152 -12.11 -34.49 34.53
CA VAL A 152 -13.34 -33.70 34.68
C VAL A 152 -13.21 -32.28 34.07
N THR A 153 -11.97 -31.79 33.92
CA THR A 153 -11.66 -30.49 33.30
C THR A 153 -11.49 -30.58 31.77
N ALA A 154 -11.32 -31.78 31.21
CA ALA A 154 -11.15 -32.02 29.77
C ALA A 154 -12.51 -32.10 29.05
N LYS A 155 -13.16 -30.95 28.90
CA LYS A 155 -14.45 -30.83 28.19
C LYS A 155 -14.35 -30.85 26.66
N SER A 156 -13.16 -30.64 26.12
CA SER A 156 -12.86 -30.69 24.68
C SER A 156 -12.14 -32.02 24.39
N PRO A 157 -12.27 -32.57 23.17
CA PRO A 157 -11.54 -33.77 22.80
C PRO A 157 -10.04 -33.49 22.75
N THR A 158 -9.23 -34.40 23.29
CA THR A 158 -7.77 -34.42 23.12
C THR A 158 -7.37 -35.31 21.96
N VAL A 159 -6.12 -35.20 21.51
CA VAL A 159 -5.56 -36.11 20.50
C VAL A 159 -5.66 -37.57 20.95
N ASP A 160 -5.38 -37.87 22.23
CA ASP A 160 -5.54 -39.23 22.78
C ASP A 160 -6.96 -39.78 22.63
N LEU A 161 -7.97 -38.96 22.92
CA LEU A 161 -9.37 -39.36 22.75
C LEU A 161 -9.70 -39.67 21.29
N ILE A 162 -9.20 -38.87 20.35
CA ILE A 162 -9.42 -39.12 18.92
C ILE A 162 -8.81 -40.46 18.50
N LEU A 163 -7.58 -40.74 18.93
CA LEU A 163 -6.91 -41.99 18.61
C LEU A 163 -7.68 -43.20 19.17
N LYS A 164 -8.20 -43.09 20.40
CA LYS A 164 -9.02 -44.15 21.03
C LYS A 164 -10.38 -44.36 20.35
N LEU A 165 -11.00 -43.28 19.87
CA LEU A 165 -12.33 -43.35 19.24
C LEU A 165 -12.28 -43.81 17.78
N LEU A 166 -11.31 -43.32 17.02
CA LEU A 166 -11.29 -43.49 15.56
C LEU A 166 -10.34 -44.59 15.10
N CYS A 167 -9.24 -44.84 15.82
CA CYS A 167 -8.22 -45.77 15.37
C CYS A 167 -8.42 -47.17 15.97
N THR A 168 -8.37 -48.16 15.09
CA THR A 168 -8.37 -49.59 15.41
C THR A 168 -7.09 -50.28 14.97
N THR A 169 -6.27 -49.61 14.15
CA THR A 169 -4.98 -50.11 13.66
C THR A 169 -3.84 -49.11 13.91
N PRO A 170 -2.57 -49.57 14.00
CA PRO A 170 -1.42 -48.69 14.09
C PRO A 170 -1.28 -47.74 12.88
N GLU A 171 -1.68 -48.20 11.69
CA GLU A 171 -1.64 -47.39 10.46
C GLU A 171 -2.61 -46.21 10.54
N GLU A 172 -3.82 -46.42 11.05
CA GLU A 172 -4.81 -45.34 11.29
C GLU A 172 -4.30 -44.35 12.34
N MET A 173 -3.65 -44.83 13.41
CA MET A 173 -3.04 -43.98 14.43
C MET A 173 -1.99 -43.05 13.82
N MET A 174 -1.10 -43.58 12.97
CA MET A 174 -0.09 -42.78 12.28
C MET A 174 -0.72 -41.77 11.32
N ALA A 175 -1.77 -42.16 10.59
CA ALA A 175 -2.50 -41.27 9.69
C ALA A 175 -3.15 -40.09 10.43
N VAL A 176 -3.76 -40.32 11.59
CA VAL A 176 -4.33 -39.25 12.43
C VAL A 176 -3.25 -38.31 12.95
N ILE A 177 -2.10 -38.84 13.39
CA ILE A 177 -0.98 -38.00 13.86
C ILE A 177 -0.44 -37.14 12.71
N GLU A 178 -0.33 -37.69 11.50
CA GLU A 178 0.10 -36.94 10.32
C GLU A 178 -0.88 -35.80 9.96
N GLN A 179 -2.19 -36.06 10.03
CA GLN A 179 -3.24 -35.06 9.78
C GLN A 179 -3.26 -33.93 10.82
N LEU A 180 -2.88 -34.23 12.06
CA LEU A 180 -2.76 -33.26 13.16
C LEU A 180 -1.38 -32.58 13.20
N SER A 181 -0.55 -32.76 12.18
CA SER A 181 0.71 -32.03 12.04
C SER A 181 0.48 -30.52 11.87
N PRO A 182 1.46 -29.66 12.24
CA PRO A 182 1.31 -28.21 12.12
C PRO A 182 1.01 -27.69 10.70
N ASN A 183 1.32 -28.47 9.66
CA ASN A 183 1.06 -28.13 8.27
C ASN A 183 -0.22 -28.80 7.71
N GLY A 184 -0.89 -29.64 8.52
CA GLY A 184 -2.10 -30.35 8.12
C GLY A 184 -3.28 -29.41 7.87
N THR A 185 -4.21 -29.85 7.03
CA THR A 185 -5.39 -29.07 6.62
C THR A 185 -6.27 -28.73 7.82
N LEU A 186 -6.51 -29.70 8.72
CA LEU A 186 -7.28 -29.49 9.95
C LEU A 186 -6.68 -28.41 10.84
N VAL A 187 -5.38 -28.51 11.14
CA VAL A 187 -4.68 -27.56 12.01
C VAL A 187 -4.64 -26.16 11.37
N SER A 188 -4.44 -26.08 10.06
CA SER A 188 -4.29 -24.80 9.35
C SER A 188 -5.60 -24.02 9.22
N TYR A 189 -6.76 -24.69 9.13
CA TYR A 189 -8.02 -24.04 8.76
C TYR A 189 -9.18 -24.24 9.75
N PHE A 190 -9.18 -25.34 10.49
CA PHE A 190 -10.33 -25.78 11.28
C PHE A 190 -10.13 -25.66 12.77
N LEU A 191 -8.89 -25.78 13.25
CA LEU A 191 -8.57 -25.76 14.66
C LEU A 191 -8.09 -24.38 15.11
N LYS A 192 -8.45 -24.01 16.34
CA LYS A 192 -7.90 -22.83 17.01
C LYS A 192 -6.52 -23.16 17.57
N ALA A 193 -5.56 -22.25 17.40
CA ALA A 193 -4.28 -22.33 18.10
C ALA A 193 -4.52 -22.30 19.62
N ASP A 194 -3.98 -23.28 20.35
CA ASP A 194 -4.05 -23.29 21.81
C ASP A 194 -2.93 -22.39 22.36
N ASP A 195 -3.31 -21.40 23.17
CA ASP A 195 -2.37 -20.48 23.83
C ASP A 195 -1.70 -21.14 25.06
N GLY A 196 -2.14 -22.34 25.44
CA GLY A 196 -1.59 -23.11 26.55
C GLY A 196 -0.40 -23.97 26.13
N ALA A 197 0.74 -23.79 26.79
CA ALA A 197 1.83 -24.76 26.75
C ALA A 197 1.36 -26.07 27.41
N GLN A 198 0.90 -27.03 26.62
CA GLN A 198 0.79 -28.42 27.06
C GLN A 198 2.00 -29.21 26.55
N ASP A 199 2.60 -30.00 27.44
CA ASP A 199 3.94 -30.57 27.25
C ASP A 199 4.01 -31.73 26.24
N THR A 200 2.86 -32.32 25.81
CA THR A 200 2.83 -33.50 24.92
C THR A 200 1.70 -33.50 23.89
N LEU A 201 1.95 -34.10 22.72
CA LEU A 201 1.00 -34.17 21.60
C LEU A 201 -0.33 -34.82 21.95
N LEU A 202 -0.31 -35.89 22.75
CA LEU A 202 -1.52 -36.63 23.15
C LEU A 202 -2.45 -35.81 24.05
N SER A 203 -1.89 -34.91 24.86
CA SER A 203 -2.64 -34.08 25.80
C SER A 203 -3.29 -32.85 25.16
N ASN A 204 -2.92 -32.51 23.90
CA ASN A 204 -3.38 -31.31 23.22
C ASN A 204 -4.89 -31.33 23.01
N LYS A 205 -5.57 -30.26 23.45
CA LYS A 205 -7.01 -30.08 23.28
C LYS A 205 -7.31 -29.56 21.87
N LEU A 206 -8.28 -30.18 21.22
CA LEU A 206 -8.71 -29.82 19.87
C LEU A 206 -10.00 -29.03 19.97
N ARG A 207 -9.95 -27.77 19.53
CA ARG A 207 -11.10 -26.86 19.49
C ARG A 207 -11.26 -26.31 18.10
N LEU A 208 -12.49 -26.32 17.60
CA LEU A 208 -12.79 -25.73 16.30
C LEU A 208 -12.67 -24.21 16.36
N ASP A 209 -12.21 -23.63 15.26
CA ASP A 209 -12.24 -22.20 15.05
C ASP A 209 -13.70 -21.71 14.98
N PRO A 210 -14.07 -20.62 15.69
CA PRO A 210 -15.46 -20.15 15.75
C PRO A 210 -16.10 -19.90 14.39
N ARG A 211 -15.31 -19.47 13.39
CA ARG A 211 -15.79 -19.26 12.02
C ARG A 211 -16.28 -20.57 11.39
N MET A 212 -15.58 -21.68 11.64
CA MET A 212 -15.95 -22.99 11.12
C MET A 212 -17.16 -23.58 11.84
N ILE A 213 -17.27 -23.37 13.16
CA ILE A 213 -18.47 -23.74 13.92
C ILE A 213 -19.69 -23.02 13.34
N ARG A 214 -19.59 -21.70 13.16
CA ARG A 214 -20.67 -20.92 12.54
C ARG A 214 -20.98 -21.45 11.15
N PHE A 215 -20.00 -21.68 10.27
CA PHE A 215 -20.26 -22.20 8.92
C PHE A 215 -20.99 -23.56 8.92
N LEU A 216 -20.58 -24.47 9.80
CA LEU A 216 -21.14 -25.82 9.85
C LEU A 216 -22.55 -25.87 10.47
N LEU A 217 -22.89 -24.90 11.34
CA LEU A 217 -24.18 -24.82 12.02
C LEU A 217 -25.15 -23.80 11.39
N GLN A 218 -24.62 -22.75 10.77
CA GLN A 218 -25.32 -21.61 10.21
C GLN A 218 -24.71 -21.25 8.84
N ASN A 219 -25.53 -21.29 7.79
CA ASN A 219 -25.05 -20.97 6.46
C ASN A 219 -24.77 -19.46 6.32
N GLY A 220 -23.50 -19.06 6.32
CA GLY A 220 -23.06 -18.01 5.40
C GLY A 220 -22.53 -16.68 5.93
N ASP A 221 -22.31 -16.47 7.22
CA ASP A 221 -21.66 -15.24 7.68
C ASP A 221 -20.18 -15.19 7.30
N TYR A 222 -19.67 -13.99 7.00
CA TYR A 222 -18.26 -13.74 6.67
C TYR A 222 -17.38 -13.80 7.93
N ASP A 223 -16.09 -14.09 7.77
CA ASP A 223 -15.15 -14.08 8.89
C ASP A 223 -14.96 -12.67 9.46
N GLU A 224 -15.54 -12.42 10.64
CA GLU A 224 -15.42 -11.15 11.39
C GLU A 224 -13.97 -10.75 11.62
N GLU A 225 -13.07 -11.72 11.75
CA GLU A 225 -11.66 -11.46 12.00
C GLU A 225 -10.92 -10.94 10.77
N LEU A 226 -11.49 -11.12 9.58
CA LEU A 226 -10.97 -10.53 8.34
C LEU A 226 -11.57 -9.15 8.06
N ALA A 227 -12.63 -8.73 8.76
CA ALA A 227 -13.35 -7.48 8.46
C ALA A 227 -12.47 -6.21 8.54
N GLY A 228 -11.41 -6.23 9.35
CA GLY A 228 -10.47 -5.12 9.50
C GLY A 228 -9.38 -5.03 8.42
N CYS A 229 -9.26 -6.01 7.53
CA CYS A 229 -8.22 -6.01 6.49
C CYS A 229 -8.64 -6.66 5.16
N ALA A 230 -9.86 -7.18 5.04
CA ALA A 230 -10.34 -7.82 3.82
C ALA A 230 -11.74 -7.33 3.45
N VAL A 231 -11.98 -7.25 2.13
CA VAL A 231 -13.27 -6.89 1.55
C VAL A 231 -13.71 -8.00 0.61
N CYS A 232 -14.95 -8.46 0.76
CA CYS A 232 -15.57 -9.37 -0.19
C CYS A 232 -16.36 -8.57 -1.23
N PHE A 233 -16.07 -8.80 -2.51
CA PHE A 233 -16.81 -8.25 -3.64
C PHE A 233 -17.75 -9.31 -4.19
N ASP A 234 -19.02 -8.90 -4.38
CA ASP A 234 -20.06 -9.73 -4.97
C ASP A 234 -20.19 -9.44 -6.47
N PRO A 235 -20.20 -10.47 -7.36
CA PRO A 235 -20.28 -10.29 -8.81
C PRO A 235 -21.55 -9.55 -9.26
N ASP A 236 -22.64 -9.57 -8.48
CA ASP A 236 -23.88 -8.88 -8.82
C ASP A 236 -23.82 -7.36 -8.55
N THR A 237 -22.73 -6.88 -7.94
CA THR A 237 -22.53 -5.46 -7.66
C THR A 237 -22.31 -4.67 -8.96
N ALA A 238 -23.02 -3.54 -9.10
CA ALA A 238 -22.83 -2.64 -10.24
C ALA A 238 -21.43 -1.99 -10.21
N LEU A 239 -20.66 -2.17 -11.28
CA LEU A 239 -19.32 -1.59 -11.43
C LEU A 239 -19.30 -0.38 -12.37
N PRO A 240 -18.46 0.64 -12.09
CA PRO A 240 -18.23 1.71 -13.04
C PRO A 240 -17.52 1.20 -14.30
N PRO A 241 -17.72 1.83 -15.46
CA PRO A 241 -17.09 1.42 -16.71
C PRO A 241 -15.56 1.62 -16.67
N LEU A 242 -14.83 0.75 -17.37
CA LEU A 242 -13.39 0.87 -17.57
C LEU A 242 -13.09 1.97 -18.60
N ARG A 243 -12.73 3.17 -18.13
CA ARG A 243 -12.35 4.33 -18.99
C ARG A 243 -10.94 4.23 -19.60
N TRP A 244 -10.13 3.27 -19.14
CA TRP A 244 -8.76 3.04 -19.60
C TRP A 244 -8.41 1.56 -19.50
N GLU A 245 -7.52 1.09 -20.38
CA GLU A 245 -7.09 -0.32 -20.48
C GLU A 245 -8.21 -1.35 -20.62
N GLY A 246 -9.29 -1.01 -21.33
CA GLY A 246 -10.33 -1.99 -21.70
C GLY A 246 -9.79 -3.15 -22.54
N GLU A 247 -8.75 -2.92 -23.34
CA GLU A 247 -8.05 -3.98 -24.09
C GLU A 247 -7.36 -5.00 -23.16
N VAL A 248 -6.82 -4.55 -22.02
CA VAL A 248 -6.22 -5.46 -21.03
C VAL A 248 -7.30 -6.34 -20.40
N GLN A 249 -8.47 -5.77 -20.11
CA GLN A 249 -9.61 -6.53 -19.61
C GLN A 249 -10.10 -7.58 -20.62
N GLU A 250 -10.19 -7.20 -21.90
CA GLU A 250 -10.52 -8.14 -22.98
C GLU A 250 -9.51 -9.29 -23.09
N ARG A 251 -8.21 -9.00 -22.94
CA ARG A 251 -7.16 -10.02 -22.91
C ARG A 251 -7.28 -10.92 -21.68
N LEU A 252 -7.57 -10.35 -20.51
CA LEU A 252 -7.78 -11.10 -19.28
C LEU A 252 -8.96 -12.06 -19.40
N ARG A 253 -10.10 -11.59 -19.91
CA ARG A 253 -11.30 -12.41 -20.15
C ARG A 253 -11.00 -13.57 -21.08
N ARG A 254 -10.43 -13.30 -22.27
CA ARG A 254 -10.07 -14.34 -23.24
C ARG A 254 -9.10 -15.36 -22.65
N PHE A 255 -8.13 -14.91 -21.86
CA PHE A 255 -7.14 -15.78 -21.25
C PHE A 255 -7.81 -16.75 -20.26
N VAL A 256 -8.66 -16.25 -19.36
CA VAL A 256 -9.34 -17.11 -18.38
C VAL A 256 -10.35 -18.05 -19.05
N ASP A 257 -11.10 -17.58 -20.04
CA ASP A 257 -12.10 -18.39 -20.75
C ASP A 257 -11.46 -19.54 -21.55
N THR A 258 -10.25 -19.35 -22.08
CA THR A 258 -9.55 -20.34 -22.93
C THR A 258 -8.66 -21.28 -22.12
N SER A 259 -8.19 -20.85 -20.96
CA SER A 259 -7.20 -21.61 -20.18
C SER A 259 -7.86 -22.65 -19.30
N ARG A 260 -7.54 -23.92 -19.52
CA ARG A 260 -7.76 -24.98 -18.53
C ARG A 260 -6.48 -25.12 -17.72
N TYR A 261 -6.50 -24.69 -16.47
CA TYR A 261 -5.35 -24.78 -15.56
C TYR A 261 -5.64 -25.80 -14.46
N GLU A 262 -4.69 -26.71 -14.26
CA GLU A 262 -4.71 -27.69 -13.17
C GLU A 262 -4.16 -27.11 -11.86
N SER A 263 -3.41 -26.00 -11.94
CA SER A 263 -2.82 -25.28 -10.80
C SER A 263 -3.34 -23.84 -10.69
N ALA A 264 -3.00 -23.15 -9.60
CA ALA A 264 -3.44 -21.78 -9.38
C ALA A 264 -2.90 -20.82 -10.46
N LEU A 265 -3.78 -19.94 -10.94
CA LEU A 265 -3.45 -18.91 -11.91
C LEU A 265 -3.22 -17.58 -11.17
N LEU A 266 -1.97 -17.10 -11.20
CA LEU A 266 -1.52 -15.93 -10.47
C LEU A 266 -1.34 -14.73 -11.40
N PHE A 267 -2.17 -13.70 -11.21
CA PHE A 267 -2.07 -12.42 -11.91
C PHE A 267 -1.42 -11.38 -11.01
N LEU A 268 -0.24 -10.92 -11.38
CA LEU A 268 0.36 -9.73 -10.80
C LEU A 268 -0.05 -8.51 -11.63
N ILE A 269 -0.77 -7.58 -11.01
CA ILE A 269 -1.15 -6.31 -11.61
C ILE A 269 -0.41 -5.19 -10.87
N SER A 270 0.58 -4.60 -11.54
CA SER A 270 1.36 -3.46 -11.05
C SER A 270 0.88 -2.15 -11.68
N GLY A 271 1.10 -1.03 -11.01
CA GLY A 271 0.73 0.29 -11.53
C GLY A 271 0.52 1.31 -10.41
N ASN A 272 0.57 2.60 -10.76
CA ASN A 272 0.45 3.69 -9.78
C ASN A 272 -0.89 3.63 -9.01
N PRO A 273 -0.96 4.20 -7.79
CA PRO A 273 -2.22 4.35 -7.07
C PRO A 273 -3.32 4.98 -7.94
N GLY A 274 -4.54 4.43 -7.89
CA GLY A 274 -5.67 4.92 -8.69
C GLY A 274 -5.65 4.55 -10.18
N SER A 275 -4.71 3.73 -10.65
CA SER A 275 -4.65 3.24 -12.05
C SER A 275 -5.80 2.31 -12.46
N GLY A 276 -6.64 1.86 -11.52
CA GLY A 276 -7.77 0.97 -11.79
C GLY A 276 -7.49 -0.52 -11.53
N LYS A 277 -6.36 -0.88 -10.90
CA LYS A 277 -5.99 -2.27 -10.53
C LYS A 277 -7.15 -3.08 -9.94
N ARG A 278 -7.77 -2.55 -8.87
CA ARG A 278 -8.90 -3.19 -8.20
C ARG A 278 -10.11 -3.32 -9.13
N LEU A 279 -10.37 -2.30 -9.94
CA LEU A 279 -11.52 -2.28 -10.85
C LEU A 279 -11.39 -3.36 -11.95
N GLN A 280 -10.17 -3.57 -12.49
CA GLN A 280 -9.91 -4.66 -13.46
C GLN A 280 -10.23 -6.03 -12.86
N VAL A 281 -9.76 -6.29 -11.63
CA VAL A 281 -10.03 -7.56 -10.94
C VAL A 281 -11.51 -7.75 -10.65
N CYS A 282 -12.21 -6.71 -10.18
CA CYS A 282 -13.65 -6.77 -9.96
C CYS A 282 -14.43 -7.05 -11.26
N HIS A 283 -14.08 -6.40 -12.38
CA HIS A 283 -14.71 -6.67 -13.68
C HIS A 283 -14.45 -8.10 -14.18
N LEU A 284 -13.31 -8.69 -13.82
CA LEU A 284 -12.99 -10.07 -14.18
C LEU A 284 -13.75 -11.07 -13.30
N ALA A 285 -13.85 -10.79 -12.00
CA ALA A 285 -14.66 -11.57 -11.06
C ALA A 285 -16.15 -11.57 -11.46
N GLN A 286 -16.68 -10.41 -11.85
CA GLN A 286 -18.05 -10.26 -12.37
C GLN A 286 -18.27 -11.04 -13.67
N HIS A 287 -17.32 -10.99 -14.61
CA HIS A 287 -17.40 -11.78 -15.86
C HIS A 287 -17.48 -13.29 -15.60
N LEU A 288 -16.79 -13.76 -14.56
CA LEU A 288 -16.77 -15.17 -14.18
C LEU A 288 -17.93 -15.58 -13.26
N GLY A 289 -18.76 -14.63 -12.82
CA GLY A 289 -19.82 -14.88 -11.84
C GLY A 289 -19.29 -15.37 -10.49
N ARG A 290 -18.07 -14.97 -10.10
CA ARG A 290 -17.43 -15.40 -8.85
C ARG A 290 -17.26 -14.23 -7.89
N LYS A 291 -17.43 -14.50 -6.60
CA LYS A 291 -17.04 -13.57 -5.53
C LYS A 291 -15.52 -13.34 -5.55
N LEU A 292 -15.07 -12.25 -4.95
CA LEU A 292 -13.65 -11.93 -4.79
C LEU A 292 -13.36 -11.54 -3.35
N VAL A 293 -12.45 -12.25 -2.68
CA VAL A 293 -11.93 -11.89 -1.37
C VAL A 293 -10.64 -11.09 -1.56
N LEU A 294 -10.68 -9.79 -1.29
CA LEU A 294 -9.52 -8.89 -1.45
C LEU A 294 -8.97 -8.48 -0.09
N VAL A 295 -7.77 -8.94 0.25
CA VAL A 295 -7.06 -8.63 1.50
C VAL A 295 -6.06 -7.50 1.28
N ASN A 296 -6.15 -6.45 2.10
CA ASN A 296 -5.17 -5.37 2.15
C ASN A 296 -4.00 -5.76 3.06
N LEU A 297 -2.84 -6.05 2.45
CA LEU A 297 -1.66 -6.47 3.19
C LEU A 297 -1.07 -5.37 4.08
N ARG A 298 -1.30 -4.08 3.75
CA ARG A 298 -0.87 -2.97 4.60
C ARG A 298 -1.65 -2.96 5.92
N GLU A 299 -2.95 -3.19 5.86
CA GLU A 299 -3.81 -3.29 7.05
C GLU A 299 -3.56 -4.61 7.80
N ALA A 300 -3.35 -5.71 7.08
CA ALA A 300 -3.04 -7.01 7.68
C ALA A 300 -1.76 -6.98 8.55
N LEU A 301 -0.71 -6.28 8.10
CA LEU A 301 0.54 -6.11 8.87
C LEU A 301 0.40 -5.23 10.11
N GLN A 302 -0.68 -4.45 10.21
CA GLN A 302 -0.96 -3.59 11.38
C GLN A 302 -1.80 -4.30 12.46
N GLN A 303 -2.36 -5.47 12.14
CA GLN A 303 -3.08 -6.31 13.09
C GLN A 303 -2.09 -6.89 14.12
N GLU A 304 -2.55 -7.17 15.33
CA GLU A 304 -1.72 -7.79 16.39
C GLU A 304 -1.31 -9.23 16.05
N ARG A 305 -1.95 -9.85 15.05
CA ARG A 305 -1.76 -11.25 14.68
C ARG A 305 -0.65 -11.45 13.66
N PRO A 306 0.02 -12.62 13.66
CA PRO A 306 0.96 -12.99 12.61
C PRO A 306 0.31 -12.95 11.21
N LEU A 307 1.06 -12.45 10.22
CA LEU A 307 0.58 -12.37 8.84
C LEU A 307 0.14 -13.74 8.29
N ILE A 308 0.84 -14.82 8.64
CA ILE A 308 0.51 -16.18 8.20
C ILE A 308 -0.93 -16.58 8.56
N ASP A 309 -1.41 -16.20 9.75
CA ASP A 309 -2.76 -16.55 10.20
C ASP A 309 -3.82 -15.82 9.37
N ILE A 310 -3.56 -14.55 9.05
CA ILE A 310 -4.45 -13.74 8.20
C ILE A 310 -4.49 -14.32 6.77
N LEU A 311 -3.34 -14.71 6.23
CA LEU A 311 -3.24 -15.33 4.90
C LEU A 311 -4.00 -16.66 4.83
N LEU A 312 -3.85 -17.53 5.85
CA LEU A 312 -4.56 -18.81 5.90
C LEU A 312 -6.07 -18.61 6.07
N ARG A 313 -6.51 -17.65 6.89
CA ARG A 313 -7.93 -17.28 7.01
C ARG A 313 -8.51 -16.76 5.70
N ALA A 314 -7.74 -15.95 4.96
CA ALA A 314 -8.16 -15.47 3.64
C ALA A 314 -8.30 -16.60 2.61
N VAL A 315 -7.35 -17.54 2.59
CA VAL A 315 -7.45 -18.76 1.75
C VAL A 315 -8.68 -19.57 2.14
N ARG A 316 -8.93 -19.75 3.45
CA ARG A 316 -10.10 -20.45 3.97
C ARG A 316 -11.41 -19.81 3.49
N GLU A 317 -11.54 -18.50 3.64
CA GLU A 317 -12.75 -17.78 3.24
C GLU A 317 -12.94 -17.80 1.71
N ALA A 318 -11.86 -17.65 0.94
CA ALA A 318 -11.92 -17.76 -0.52
C ALA A 318 -12.38 -19.15 -0.96
N LYS A 319 -11.88 -20.22 -0.32
CA LYS A 319 -12.34 -21.60 -0.54
C LYS A 319 -13.82 -21.78 -0.18
N LEU A 320 -14.23 -21.38 1.02
CA LEU A 320 -15.61 -21.51 1.50
C LEU A 320 -16.62 -20.77 0.63
N GLN A 321 -16.25 -19.63 0.05
CA GLN A 321 -17.12 -18.83 -0.81
C GLN A 321 -16.98 -19.16 -2.31
N GLN A 322 -16.12 -20.12 -2.69
CA GLN A 322 -15.71 -20.37 -4.09
C GLN A 322 -15.26 -19.09 -4.81
N ALA A 323 -14.65 -18.18 -4.05
CA ALA A 323 -14.25 -16.86 -4.49
C ALA A 323 -12.86 -16.88 -5.12
N ALA A 324 -12.58 -15.92 -6.00
CA ALA A 324 -11.22 -15.57 -6.33
C ALA A 324 -10.53 -14.91 -5.12
N LEU A 325 -9.21 -15.08 -5.01
CA LEU A 325 -8.42 -14.51 -3.94
C LEU A 325 -7.60 -13.32 -4.45
N GLY A 326 -7.59 -12.22 -3.71
CA GLY A 326 -6.84 -11.02 -4.05
C GLY A 326 -6.03 -10.51 -2.87
N PHE A 327 -4.82 -10.04 -3.13
CA PHE A 327 -3.99 -9.34 -2.17
C PHE A 327 -3.64 -7.95 -2.71
N SER A 328 -4.03 -6.89 -2.02
CA SER A 328 -3.64 -5.53 -2.34
C SER A 328 -2.43 -5.07 -1.54
N ASN A 329 -1.69 -4.11 -2.10
CA ASN A 329 -0.51 -3.51 -1.51
C ASN A 329 0.62 -4.52 -1.25
N VAL A 330 0.82 -5.47 -2.18
CA VAL A 330 1.82 -6.54 -2.04
C VAL A 330 3.26 -5.99 -1.93
N HIS A 331 3.55 -4.84 -2.56
CA HIS A 331 4.85 -4.16 -2.45
C HIS A 331 5.29 -3.89 -1.01
N VAL A 332 4.37 -3.78 -0.05
CA VAL A 332 4.69 -3.56 1.37
C VAL A 332 5.48 -4.73 1.95
N LEU A 333 5.31 -5.95 1.42
CA LEU A 333 6.09 -7.11 1.84
C LEU A 333 7.58 -7.02 1.45
N LEU A 334 7.93 -6.12 0.52
CA LEU A 334 9.30 -5.84 0.09
C LEU A 334 9.94 -4.69 0.88
N GLU A 335 9.23 -4.09 1.84
CA GLU A 335 9.74 -3.04 2.71
C GLU A 335 10.41 -3.65 3.96
N GLY A 336 11.40 -2.96 4.53
CA GLY A 336 12.10 -3.41 5.76
C GLY A 336 13.38 -4.22 5.50
N GLU A 337 13.80 -5.01 6.50
CA GLU A 337 15.02 -5.83 6.44
C GLU A 337 14.85 -7.10 5.61
N GLU A 338 15.92 -7.56 4.93
CA GLU A 338 15.86 -8.73 4.04
C GLU A 338 15.32 -10.00 4.72
N ALA A 339 15.66 -10.23 5.99
CA ALA A 339 15.21 -11.40 6.74
C ALA A 339 13.68 -11.42 6.91
N LEU A 340 13.09 -10.26 7.20
CA LEU A 340 11.65 -10.10 7.36
C LEU A 340 10.93 -10.23 6.01
N GLN A 341 11.48 -9.63 4.95
CA GLN A 341 10.95 -9.76 3.59
C GLN A 341 10.88 -11.24 3.16
N ARG A 342 11.97 -12.00 3.34
CA ARG A 342 12.00 -13.45 3.02
C ARG A 342 10.95 -14.22 3.81
N LYS A 343 10.77 -13.90 5.09
CA LYS A 343 9.74 -14.53 5.94
C LYS A 343 8.33 -14.26 5.42
N HIS A 344 8.02 -13.00 5.08
CA HIS A 344 6.73 -12.61 4.53
C HIS A 344 6.45 -13.27 3.18
N ILE A 345 7.45 -13.31 2.28
CA ILE A 345 7.32 -13.96 0.97
C ILE A 345 7.11 -15.46 1.14
N PHE A 346 7.83 -16.10 2.08
CA PHE A 346 7.66 -17.52 2.39
C PHE A 346 6.23 -17.83 2.85
N TRP A 347 5.67 -17.01 3.75
CA TRP A 347 4.29 -17.15 4.21
C TRP A 347 3.27 -16.94 3.11
N LEU A 348 3.45 -15.89 2.28
CA LEU A 348 2.59 -15.65 1.13
C LEU A 348 2.61 -16.84 0.18
N LYS A 349 3.81 -17.32 -0.21
CA LYS A 349 3.96 -18.48 -1.07
C LYS A 349 3.26 -19.71 -0.47
N GLY A 350 3.47 -19.98 0.81
CA GLY A 350 2.80 -21.08 1.50
C GLY A 350 1.28 -21.00 1.46
N ALA A 351 0.69 -19.80 1.54
CA ALA A 351 -0.75 -19.61 1.38
C ALA A 351 -1.21 -19.83 -0.07
N LEU A 352 -0.45 -19.32 -1.05
CA LEU A 352 -0.74 -19.48 -2.48
C LEU A 352 -0.67 -20.94 -2.92
N ASP A 353 0.33 -21.70 -2.45
CA ASP A 353 0.51 -23.12 -2.78
C ASP A 353 -0.68 -23.98 -2.29
N ARG A 354 -1.42 -23.51 -1.27
CA ARG A 354 -2.58 -24.21 -0.69
C ARG A 354 -3.92 -23.81 -1.32
N PHE A 355 -3.93 -22.83 -2.22
CA PHE A 355 -5.14 -22.36 -2.89
C PHE A 355 -5.13 -22.77 -4.36
N GLN A 356 -6.21 -23.39 -4.83
CA GLN A 356 -6.39 -23.74 -6.23
C GLN A 356 -7.47 -22.82 -6.82
N GLY A 357 -7.09 -21.95 -7.75
CA GLY A 357 -8.03 -21.01 -8.34
C GLY A 357 -7.35 -19.76 -8.90
N LEU A 358 -8.13 -18.68 -9.00
CA LEU A 358 -7.69 -17.39 -9.49
C LEU A 358 -7.15 -16.55 -8.33
N VAL A 359 -5.89 -16.11 -8.46
CA VAL A 359 -5.26 -15.25 -7.48
C VAL A 359 -4.77 -13.95 -8.12
N PHE A 360 -5.06 -12.83 -7.47
CA PHE A 360 -4.65 -11.49 -7.90
C PHE A 360 -3.71 -10.84 -6.90
N LEU A 361 -2.53 -10.43 -7.35
CA LEU A 361 -1.55 -9.66 -6.58
C LEU A 361 -1.54 -8.23 -7.11
N LEU A 362 -2.01 -7.27 -6.32
CA LEU A 362 -2.05 -5.87 -6.70
C LEU A 362 -0.90 -5.11 -6.05
N SER A 363 0.03 -4.62 -6.88
CA SER A 363 1.23 -3.93 -6.43
C SER A 363 1.33 -2.53 -7.02
N GLU A 364 2.09 -1.64 -6.38
CA GLU A 364 2.43 -0.33 -6.93
C GLU A 364 3.71 -0.39 -7.76
N THR A 365 4.66 -1.20 -7.32
CA THR A 365 5.90 -1.50 -8.02
C THR A 365 5.84 -2.87 -8.70
N PRO A 366 6.60 -3.06 -9.80
CA PRO A 366 6.74 -4.38 -10.41
C PRO A 366 7.37 -5.36 -9.41
N TRP A 367 6.86 -6.58 -9.36
CA TRP A 367 7.37 -7.61 -8.46
C TRP A 367 8.59 -8.30 -9.07
N LYS A 368 9.72 -8.29 -8.35
CA LYS A 368 10.99 -8.86 -8.86
C LYS A 368 11.33 -10.23 -8.28
N ALA A 369 10.66 -10.68 -7.21
CA ALA A 369 11.05 -11.93 -6.56
C ALA A 369 10.58 -13.14 -7.38
N ALA A 370 11.54 -13.95 -7.84
CA ALA A 370 11.31 -15.14 -8.65
C ALA A 370 10.65 -16.29 -7.88
N GLU A 371 10.63 -16.22 -6.55
CA GLU A 371 10.20 -17.30 -5.64
C GLU A 371 8.70 -17.65 -5.80
N LEU A 372 7.86 -16.66 -6.13
CA LEU A 372 6.42 -16.86 -6.38
C LEU A 372 6.12 -17.44 -7.77
N ARG A 373 7.10 -17.50 -8.68
CA ARG A 373 6.90 -18.03 -10.04
C ARG A 373 7.03 -19.55 -10.12
N GLN A 374 7.58 -20.19 -9.09
CA GLN A 374 7.76 -21.65 -9.07
C GLN A 374 6.44 -22.34 -8.75
N GLY A 375 5.95 -23.19 -9.66
CA GLY A 375 4.75 -24.02 -9.45
C GLY A 375 3.43 -23.40 -9.91
N HIS A 376 3.42 -22.11 -10.29
CA HIS A 376 2.20 -21.36 -10.65
C HIS A 376 2.27 -20.80 -12.07
N VAL A 377 1.13 -20.69 -12.74
CA VAL A 377 1.04 -19.94 -14.00
C VAL A 377 1.04 -18.45 -13.64
N PHE A 378 2.12 -17.75 -13.98
CA PHE A 378 2.35 -16.36 -13.58
C PHE A 378 2.16 -15.40 -14.74
N ILE A 379 1.29 -14.40 -14.57
CA ILE A 379 1.06 -13.33 -15.54
C ILE A 379 1.37 -11.98 -14.91
N ASP A 380 2.32 -11.24 -15.49
CA ASP A 380 2.69 -9.89 -15.07
C ASP A 380 2.06 -8.85 -16.00
N LEU A 381 1.26 -7.96 -15.42
CA LEU A 381 0.57 -6.87 -16.10
C LEU A 381 0.93 -5.55 -15.42
N ALA A 382 1.45 -4.60 -16.19
CA ALA A 382 1.73 -3.26 -15.72
C ALA A 382 0.72 -2.28 -16.32
N LEU A 383 -0.18 -1.75 -15.49
CA LEU A 383 -1.11 -0.70 -15.89
C LEU A 383 -0.36 0.62 -16.03
N GLN A 384 -0.49 1.24 -17.19
CA GLN A 384 0.18 2.50 -17.51
C GLN A 384 -0.70 3.70 -17.17
N THR A 385 -0.06 4.86 -16.97
CA THR A 385 -0.80 6.13 -16.93
C THR A 385 -1.32 6.47 -18.32
N PRO A 386 -2.55 6.98 -18.45
CA PRO A 386 -3.12 7.28 -19.76
C PRO A 386 -2.27 8.35 -20.47
N PRO A 387 -1.92 8.18 -21.75
CA PRO A 387 -1.24 9.20 -22.55
C PRO A 387 -2.04 10.49 -22.64
N ASP A 388 -1.41 11.63 -22.93
CA ASP A 388 -2.03 12.96 -22.84
C ASP A 388 -3.37 13.09 -23.60
N LEU A 389 -3.44 12.58 -24.83
CA LEU A 389 -4.67 12.60 -25.63
C LEU A 389 -5.79 11.75 -25.02
N VAL A 390 -5.45 10.63 -24.39
CA VAL A 390 -6.43 9.77 -23.72
C VAL A 390 -6.83 10.35 -22.38
N ARG A 391 -5.87 10.89 -21.62
CA ARG A 391 -6.11 11.57 -20.34
C ARG A 391 -7.08 12.73 -20.51
N LYS A 392 -6.97 13.49 -21.61
CA LYS A 392 -7.96 14.52 -21.98
C LYS A 392 -9.38 13.94 -22.05
N LYS A 393 -9.58 12.84 -22.78
CA LYS A 393 -10.90 12.19 -22.88
C LYS A 393 -11.41 11.69 -21.53
N VAL A 394 -10.52 11.12 -20.71
CA VAL A 394 -10.87 10.67 -19.35
C VAL A 394 -11.32 11.83 -18.48
N TRP A 395 -10.66 13.00 -18.55
CA TRP A 395 -11.11 14.21 -17.86
C TRP A 395 -12.49 14.66 -18.36
N GLU A 396 -12.70 14.72 -19.68
CA GLU A 396 -14.00 15.10 -20.27
C GLU A 396 -15.12 14.16 -19.81
N GLU A 397 -14.92 12.84 -19.91
CA GLU A 397 -15.90 11.83 -19.51
C GLU A 397 -16.16 11.82 -18.00
N ALA A 398 -15.13 11.96 -17.17
CA ALA A 398 -15.28 12.00 -15.71
C ALA A 398 -15.93 13.31 -15.26
N SER A 399 -15.72 14.41 -15.98
CA SER A 399 -16.32 15.71 -15.68
C SER A 399 -17.80 15.80 -16.02
N ALA A 400 -18.32 14.92 -16.90
CA ALA A 400 -19.72 14.93 -17.35
C ALA A 400 -20.74 14.74 -16.21
N THR A 401 -20.32 14.18 -15.07
CA THR A 401 -21.15 14.03 -13.87
C THR A 401 -21.12 15.24 -12.93
N TYR A 402 -20.39 16.30 -13.27
CA TYR A 402 -20.18 17.49 -12.45
C TYR A 402 -20.55 18.78 -13.21
N PRO A 403 -21.03 19.84 -12.52
CA PRO A 403 -21.19 21.15 -13.13
C PRO A 403 -19.80 21.79 -13.32
N VAL A 404 -19.39 22.04 -14.57
CA VAL A 404 -18.07 22.60 -14.91
C VAL A 404 -18.24 23.88 -15.72
N ALA A 405 -17.40 24.88 -15.47
CA ALA A 405 -17.40 26.11 -16.25
C ALA A 405 -16.99 25.86 -17.72
N ALA A 406 -17.62 26.57 -18.66
CA ALA A 406 -17.48 26.31 -20.10
C ALA A 406 -16.11 26.69 -20.68
N ASP A 407 -15.30 27.44 -19.94
CA ASP A 407 -13.99 27.94 -20.32
C ASP A 407 -12.82 27.02 -19.92
N LEU A 408 -13.09 25.86 -19.30
CA LEU A 408 -12.04 24.92 -18.93
C LEU A 408 -11.44 24.21 -20.14
N ASP A 409 -10.15 24.46 -20.38
CA ASP A 409 -9.36 23.72 -21.34
C ASP A 409 -8.81 22.42 -20.73
N TRP A 410 -9.53 21.31 -20.95
CA TRP A 410 -9.10 19.98 -20.53
C TRP A 410 -7.78 19.53 -21.14
N ARG A 411 -7.37 20.10 -22.29
CA ARG A 411 -6.06 19.80 -22.88
C ARG A 411 -4.94 20.36 -22.01
N ALA A 412 -5.08 21.61 -21.56
CA ALA A 412 -4.13 22.23 -20.65
C ALA A 412 -4.06 21.48 -19.32
N VAL A 413 -5.21 21.11 -18.74
CA VAL A 413 -5.29 20.32 -17.49
C VAL A 413 -4.62 18.96 -17.65
N ALA A 414 -4.96 18.21 -18.71
CA ALA A 414 -4.42 16.87 -18.95
C ALA A 414 -2.92 16.87 -19.24
N GLY A 415 -2.39 17.89 -19.92
CA GLY A 415 -0.95 18.04 -20.14
C GLY A 415 -0.18 18.41 -18.86
N LYS A 416 -0.81 19.20 -17.99
CA LYS A 416 -0.22 19.67 -16.73
C LYS A 416 -0.21 18.61 -15.63
N PHE A 417 -1.34 17.93 -15.42
CA PHE A 417 -1.51 16.92 -14.37
C PHE A 417 -1.51 15.51 -14.95
N ARG A 418 -0.50 14.71 -14.59
CA ARG A 418 -0.31 13.34 -15.07
C ARG A 418 -0.96 12.30 -14.18
N PHE A 419 -2.22 12.54 -13.89
CA PHE A 419 -2.96 11.76 -12.92
C PHE A 419 -3.46 10.43 -13.49
N THR A 420 -3.58 9.45 -12.59
CA THR A 420 -4.35 8.22 -12.83
C THR A 420 -5.85 8.52 -12.83
N ILE A 421 -6.67 7.58 -13.30
CA ILE A 421 -8.13 7.76 -13.34
C ILE A 421 -8.69 8.06 -11.95
N GLY A 422 -8.25 7.32 -10.93
CA GLY A 422 -8.69 7.54 -9.54
C GLY A 422 -8.31 8.93 -9.01
N GLN A 423 -7.12 9.43 -9.35
CA GLN A 423 -6.71 10.79 -8.99
C GLN A 423 -7.53 11.85 -9.72
N ILE A 424 -7.91 11.62 -10.99
CA ILE A 424 -8.81 12.50 -11.74
C ILE A 424 -10.18 12.59 -11.05
N GLU A 425 -10.79 11.44 -10.71
CA GLU A 425 -12.08 11.39 -10.02
C GLU A 425 -12.03 12.07 -8.65
N GLN A 426 -10.98 11.81 -7.87
CA GLN A 426 -10.76 12.44 -6.57
C GLN A 426 -10.58 13.96 -6.72
N SER A 427 -9.89 14.42 -7.77
CA SER A 427 -9.69 15.84 -8.06
C SER A 427 -11.01 16.54 -8.37
N LEU A 428 -11.85 15.94 -9.21
CA LEU A 428 -13.17 16.50 -9.55
C LEU A 428 -14.09 16.57 -8.33
N ARG A 429 -14.13 15.52 -7.52
CA ARG A 429 -14.91 15.50 -6.27
C ARG A 429 -14.44 16.58 -5.30
N ALA A 430 -13.13 16.73 -5.11
CA ALA A 430 -12.56 17.76 -4.24
C ALA A 430 -12.77 19.18 -4.81
N ALA A 431 -12.66 19.36 -6.12
CA ALA A 431 -12.90 20.64 -6.79
C ALA A 431 -14.36 21.08 -6.65
N GLN A 432 -15.31 20.14 -6.76
CA GLN A 432 -16.73 20.40 -6.49
C GLN A 432 -16.93 20.88 -5.04
N ALA A 433 -16.36 20.17 -4.06
CA ALA A 433 -16.46 20.57 -2.65
C ALA A 433 -15.87 21.97 -2.41
N ASN A 434 -14.74 22.30 -3.04
CA ASN A 434 -14.11 23.62 -2.94
C ASN A 434 -14.96 24.73 -3.57
N ALA A 435 -15.59 24.46 -4.72
CA ALA A 435 -16.49 25.41 -5.38
C ALA A 435 -17.73 25.70 -4.51
N HIS A 436 -18.33 24.65 -3.93
CA HIS A 436 -19.46 24.76 -3.01
C HIS A 436 -19.11 25.52 -1.72
N TRP A 437 -17.86 25.44 -1.26
CA TRP A 437 -17.40 26.17 -0.07
C TRP A 437 -17.25 27.68 -0.33
N LYS A 438 -16.88 28.08 -1.56
CA LYS A 438 -16.62 29.49 -1.91
C LYS A 438 -17.88 30.30 -2.18
N VAL A 439 -18.93 29.66 -2.69
CA VAL A 439 -20.18 30.32 -3.11
C VAL A 439 -21.35 29.47 -2.60
N ASP A 440 -22.29 30.08 -1.89
CA ASP A 440 -23.46 29.41 -1.32
C ASP A 440 -24.28 28.68 -2.41
N SER A 441 -24.04 27.37 -2.54
CA SER A 441 -24.70 26.32 -3.35
C SER A 441 -24.56 26.37 -4.89
N ASP A 442 -24.28 25.18 -5.46
CA ASP A 442 -24.30 24.81 -6.90
C ASP A 442 -23.37 25.57 -7.86
N ALA A 443 -22.30 26.18 -7.34
CA ALA A 443 -21.30 26.82 -8.19
C ALA A 443 -20.57 25.79 -9.09
N PRO A 444 -20.40 26.09 -10.39
CA PRO A 444 -19.64 25.22 -11.29
C PRO A 444 -18.17 25.19 -10.87
N ILE A 445 -17.51 24.06 -11.16
CA ILE A 445 -16.07 23.92 -10.98
C ILE A 445 -15.37 24.91 -11.92
N ASP A 446 -14.71 25.91 -11.33
CA ASP A 446 -13.84 26.84 -12.01
C ASP A 446 -12.38 26.32 -12.07
N LEU A 447 -11.58 26.91 -12.95
CA LEU A 447 -10.18 26.51 -13.14
C LEU A 447 -9.35 26.66 -11.85
N ALA A 448 -9.64 27.68 -11.03
CA ALA A 448 -8.96 27.91 -9.77
C ALA A 448 -9.25 26.81 -8.74
N SER A 449 -10.51 26.42 -8.55
CA SER A 449 -10.87 25.36 -7.60
C SER A 449 -10.40 23.98 -8.06
N LEU A 450 -10.38 23.74 -9.39
CA LEU A 450 -9.80 22.53 -9.95
C LEU A 450 -8.28 22.46 -9.70
N TYR A 451 -7.53 23.51 -10.00
CA TYR A 451 -6.09 23.53 -9.74
C TYR A 451 -5.79 23.38 -8.25
N GLN A 452 -6.55 24.03 -7.37
CA GLN A 452 -6.41 23.86 -5.93
C GLN A 452 -6.62 22.39 -5.50
N ALA A 453 -7.65 21.71 -6.03
CA ALA A 453 -7.93 20.31 -5.73
C ALA A 453 -6.84 19.36 -6.27
N CYS A 454 -6.33 19.60 -7.48
CA CYS A 454 -5.25 18.82 -8.06
C CYS A 454 -3.95 18.98 -7.27
N TYR A 455 -3.58 20.22 -6.91
CA TYR A 455 -2.36 20.47 -6.14
C TYR A 455 -2.43 19.93 -4.72
N ALA A 456 -3.59 19.97 -4.06
CA ALA A 456 -3.76 19.41 -2.71
C ALA A 456 -3.40 17.92 -2.64
N GLN A 457 -3.65 17.15 -3.71
CA GLN A 457 -3.28 15.72 -3.77
C GLN A 457 -1.77 15.51 -3.89
N VAL A 458 -1.05 16.39 -4.58
CA VAL A 458 0.41 16.25 -4.81
C VAL A 458 1.24 16.89 -3.69
N GLN A 459 0.75 18.00 -3.11
CA GLN A 459 1.44 18.74 -2.04
C GLN A 459 1.76 17.85 -0.83
N HIS A 460 0.83 17.01 -0.40
CA HIS A 460 1.01 16.19 0.82
C HIS A 460 2.23 15.26 0.75
N ASN A 461 2.62 14.84 -0.46
CA ASN A 461 3.75 13.94 -0.67
C ASN A 461 5.09 14.69 -0.81
N LEU A 462 5.10 15.89 -1.43
CA LEU A 462 6.32 16.68 -1.61
C LEU A 462 6.75 17.47 -0.37
N GLU A 463 5.82 17.98 0.44
CA GLU A 463 6.15 18.83 1.61
C GLU A 463 7.00 18.11 2.66
N LYS A 464 6.96 16.76 2.69
CA LYS A 464 7.83 15.96 3.56
C LYS A 464 9.31 15.99 3.12
N LYS A 465 9.60 16.38 1.87
CA LYS A 465 10.92 16.23 1.23
C LYS A 465 11.46 17.50 0.57
N ALA A 466 10.63 18.53 0.37
CA ALA A 466 11.00 19.77 -0.30
C ALA A 466 10.22 20.96 0.28
N VAL A 467 10.80 22.16 0.17
CA VAL A 467 10.18 23.40 0.64
C VAL A 467 9.44 24.07 -0.50
N ARG A 468 8.12 24.20 -0.38
CA ARG A 468 7.31 24.92 -1.37
C ARG A 468 7.61 26.42 -1.31
N ILE A 469 7.86 27.03 -2.47
CA ILE A 469 7.90 28.49 -2.62
C ILE A 469 6.57 28.94 -3.24
N SER A 470 5.96 29.97 -2.67
CA SER A 470 4.79 30.61 -3.27
C SER A 470 5.27 31.67 -4.27
N PRO A 471 5.01 31.54 -5.58
CA PRO A 471 5.42 32.53 -6.57
C PRO A 471 4.77 33.89 -6.28
N ARG A 472 5.58 34.95 -6.16
CA ARG A 472 5.06 36.32 -5.94
C ARG A 472 5.41 37.31 -7.04
N TYR A 473 6.42 37.00 -7.85
CA TYR A 473 7.00 37.93 -8.80
C TYR A 473 6.53 37.67 -10.23
N THR A 474 6.50 38.71 -11.06
CA THR A 474 6.21 38.64 -12.50
C THR A 474 7.43 39.07 -13.32
N PHE A 475 7.39 38.84 -14.64
CA PHE A 475 8.47 39.27 -15.55
C PHE A 475 8.74 40.79 -15.51
N ASP A 476 7.74 41.60 -15.18
CA ASP A 476 7.87 43.06 -15.09
C ASP A 476 8.74 43.50 -13.89
N GLN A 477 8.74 42.72 -12.82
CA GLN A 477 9.52 42.98 -11.61
C GLN A 477 10.94 42.42 -11.69
N LEU A 478 11.20 41.53 -12.65
CA LEU A 478 12.51 40.93 -12.85
C LEU A 478 13.38 41.85 -13.70
N ILE A 479 14.47 42.34 -13.11
CA ILE A 479 15.43 43.21 -13.79
C ILE A 479 16.66 42.38 -14.14
N LEU A 480 16.81 42.12 -15.44
CA LEU A 480 17.88 41.35 -16.07
C LEU A 480 18.12 41.93 -17.47
N PRO A 481 19.31 41.73 -18.06
CA PRO A 481 19.52 42.14 -19.44
C PRO A 481 18.61 41.34 -20.39
N ASP A 482 18.28 41.96 -21.53
CA ASP A 482 17.22 41.47 -22.43
C ASP A 482 17.49 40.07 -22.97
N GLU A 483 18.74 39.74 -23.28
CA GLU A 483 19.14 38.41 -23.74
C GLU A 483 18.74 37.31 -22.74
N GLN A 484 18.99 37.54 -21.44
CA GLN A 484 18.65 36.59 -20.38
C GLN A 484 17.13 36.49 -20.20
N LYS A 485 16.41 37.61 -20.29
CA LYS A 485 14.94 37.63 -20.23
C LYS A 485 14.32 36.86 -21.39
N ASP A 486 14.84 37.03 -22.59
CA ASP A 486 14.33 36.35 -23.79
C ASP A 486 14.59 34.84 -23.71
N ASN A 487 15.75 34.42 -23.19
CA ASN A 487 16.02 33.01 -22.93
C ASN A 487 15.03 32.40 -21.91
N LEU A 488 14.69 33.13 -20.83
CA LEU A 488 13.67 32.68 -19.87
C LEU A 488 12.27 32.57 -20.52
N LYS A 489 11.89 33.53 -21.37
CA LYS A 489 10.62 33.49 -22.11
C LYS A 489 10.57 32.32 -23.11
N ASN A 490 11.65 32.07 -23.82
CA ASN A 490 11.77 30.94 -24.75
C ASN A 490 11.61 29.60 -24.01
N ALA A 491 12.24 29.48 -22.84
CA ALA A 491 12.09 28.32 -21.97
C ALA A 491 10.62 28.12 -21.53
N CYS A 492 9.91 29.20 -21.15
CA CYS A 492 8.48 29.14 -20.82
C CYS A 492 7.63 28.72 -22.03
N ASN A 493 7.90 29.27 -23.22
CA ASN A 493 7.17 28.95 -24.44
C ASN A 493 7.32 27.48 -24.84
N GLN A 494 8.52 26.91 -24.69
CA GLN A 494 8.77 25.49 -24.96
C GLN A 494 7.86 24.59 -24.11
N MET A 495 7.60 24.96 -22.85
CA MET A 495 6.69 24.22 -21.98
C MET A 495 5.22 24.42 -22.37
N LYS A 496 4.81 25.65 -22.71
CA LYS A 496 3.43 25.96 -23.14
C LYS A 496 3.04 25.21 -24.42
N PHE A 497 3.93 25.14 -25.41
CA PHE A 497 3.65 24.55 -26.72
C PHE A 497 4.03 23.06 -26.84
N ARG A 498 4.45 22.45 -25.73
CA ARG A 498 4.91 21.06 -25.66
C ARG A 498 3.90 20.05 -26.23
N SER A 499 2.62 20.20 -25.90
CA SER A 499 1.56 19.28 -26.33
C SER A 499 1.32 19.31 -27.85
N ILE A 500 1.65 20.42 -28.51
CA ILE A 500 1.54 20.58 -29.97
C ILE A 500 2.75 19.92 -30.63
N VAL A 501 3.96 20.29 -30.21
CA VAL A 501 5.21 19.83 -30.86
C VAL A 501 5.43 18.32 -30.64
N TYR A 502 5.36 17.84 -29.39
CA TYR A 502 5.58 16.41 -29.14
C TYR A 502 4.35 15.58 -29.50
N GLY A 503 3.16 16.04 -29.12
CA GLY A 503 1.89 15.34 -29.36
C GLY A 503 1.44 15.36 -30.82
N GLU A 504 0.98 16.52 -31.31
CA GLU A 504 0.37 16.64 -32.64
C GLU A 504 1.37 16.48 -33.79
N TRP A 505 2.52 17.15 -33.70
CA TRP A 505 3.55 17.06 -34.74
C TRP A 505 4.34 15.75 -34.65
N GLY A 506 4.08 14.93 -33.62
CA GLY A 506 4.58 13.57 -33.50
C GLY A 506 6.08 13.46 -33.22
N PHE A 507 6.74 14.53 -32.76
CA PHE A 507 8.15 14.47 -32.36
C PHE A 507 8.40 13.48 -31.21
N ASP A 508 7.36 13.17 -30.42
CA ASP A 508 7.40 12.16 -29.36
C ASP A 508 7.84 10.78 -29.86
N ARG A 509 7.52 10.43 -31.11
CA ARG A 509 7.87 9.13 -31.71
C ARG A 509 9.36 9.00 -32.08
N LYS A 510 10.08 10.11 -32.17
CA LYS A 510 11.50 10.16 -32.56
C LYS A 510 12.44 10.45 -31.39
N LEU A 511 11.91 10.91 -30.26
CA LEU A 511 12.69 11.31 -29.09
C LEU A 511 12.38 10.40 -27.90
N SER A 512 13.37 9.59 -27.49
CA SER A 512 13.23 8.66 -26.37
C SER A 512 13.45 9.31 -24.99
N TYR A 513 14.14 10.46 -24.93
CA TYR A 513 14.50 11.18 -23.70
C TYR A 513 14.63 12.70 -23.97
N GLY A 514 14.73 13.53 -22.92
CA GLY A 514 14.95 14.97 -23.06
C GLY A 514 13.70 15.79 -23.43
N LYS A 515 12.51 15.31 -23.03
CA LYS A 515 11.23 16.01 -23.25
C LYS A 515 10.91 17.06 -22.20
N GLY A 516 11.63 17.03 -21.07
CA GLY A 516 11.60 18.05 -20.03
C GLY A 516 12.54 19.20 -20.32
N LEU A 517 12.56 20.16 -19.41
CA LEU A 517 13.34 21.38 -19.51
C LEU A 517 14.30 21.48 -18.33
N SER A 518 15.59 21.37 -18.62
CA SER A 518 16.67 21.57 -17.65
C SER A 518 17.31 22.95 -17.83
N MET A 519 17.39 23.71 -16.74
CA MET A 519 17.98 25.04 -16.72
C MET A 519 19.08 25.15 -15.67
N LEU A 520 20.15 25.86 -16.01
CA LEU A 520 21.22 26.22 -15.09
C LEU A 520 21.23 27.72 -14.88
N PHE A 521 21.03 28.16 -13.65
CA PHE A 521 21.14 29.55 -13.21
C PHE A 521 22.49 29.79 -12.57
N ALA A 522 23.36 30.52 -13.27
CA ALA A 522 24.73 30.74 -12.85
C ALA A 522 25.00 32.22 -12.58
N GLY A 523 25.46 32.55 -11.37
CA GLY A 523 25.90 33.92 -11.06
C GLY A 523 26.11 34.16 -9.58
N PRO A 524 26.63 35.34 -9.17
CA PRO A 524 26.88 35.68 -7.78
C PRO A 524 25.63 35.54 -6.88
N PRO A 525 25.79 35.37 -5.56
CA PRO A 525 24.66 35.36 -4.63
C PRO A 525 23.90 36.69 -4.69
N GLY A 526 22.57 36.64 -4.53
CA GLY A 526 21.73 37.85 -4.50
C GLY A 526 21.41 38.50 -5.85
N THR A 527 21.71 37.85 -6.99
CA THR A 527 21.47 38.39 -8.36
C THR A 527 20.10 38.01 -8.95
N GLY A 528 19.17 37.45 -8.16
CA GLY A 528 17.81 37.17 -8.62
C GLY A 528 17.56 35.76 -9.19
N LYS A 529 18.45 34.79 -8.95
CA LYS A 529 18.28 33.38 -9.38
C LYS A 529 16.96 32.77 -8.89
N THR A 530 16.70 32.81 -7.58
CA THR A 530 15.46 32.29 -6.99
C THR A 530 14.23 33.06 -7.45
N MET A 531 14.32 34.40 -7.53
CA MET A 531 13.25 35.26 -8.04
C MET A 531 12.87 34.90 -9.49
N SER A 532 13.86 34.59 -10.33
CA SER A 532 13.60 34.19 -11.72
C SER A 532 12.86 32.86 -11.81
N ALA A 533 13.18 31.92 -10.92
CA ALA A 533 12.45 30.65 -10.83
C ALA A 533 10.99 30.87 -10.41
N GLU A 534 10.73 31.79 -9.48
CA GLU A 534 9.37 32.19 -9.09
C GLU A 534 8.61 32.86 -10.26
N VAL A 535 9.28 33.69 -11.05
CA VAL A 535 8.67 34.33 -12.24
C VAL A 535 8.24 33.28 -13.27
N ILE A 536 9.09 32.28 -13.56
CA ILE A 536 8.73 31.16 -14.44
C ILE A 536 7.53 30.39 -13.87
N ALA A 537 7.55 30.11 -12.57
CA ALA A 537 6.47 29.41 -11.89
C ALA A 537 5.13 30.15 -12.00
N ASN A 538 5.15 31.47 -11.82
CA ASN A 538 3.97 32.32 -11.95
C ASN A 538 3.44 32.36 -13.40
N GLU A 539 4.34 32.53 -14.38
CA GLU A 539 4.00 32.58 -15.82
C GLU A 539 3.40 31.27 -16.34
N LEU A 540 3.84 30.13 -15.80
CA LEU A 540 3.35 28.81 -16.19
C LEU A 540 2.23 28.29 -15.26
N HIS A 541 1.87 29.07 -14.24
CA HIS A 541 0.98 28.66 -13.15
C HIS A 541 1.39 27.33 -12.51
N LEU A 542 2.69 27.07 -12.37
CA LEU A 542 3.25 25.85 -11.77
C LEU A 542 3.66 26.11 -10.33
N GLU A 543 3.63 25.05 -9.52
CA GLU A 543 4.23 25.09 -8.20
C GLU A 543 5.76 24.95 -8.31
N ILE A 544 6.47 25.59 -7.40
CA ILE A 544 7.93 25.53 -7.31
C ILE A 544 8.32 24.97 -5.95
N TYR A 545 9.20 23.98 -5.99
CA TYR A 545 9.74 23.32 -4.81
C TYR A 545 11.24 23.53 -4.76
N LYS A 546 11.69 24.17 -3.68
CA LYS A 546 13.10 24.33 -3.36
C LYS A 546 13.62 23.06 -2.69
N ILE A 547 14.67 22.50 -3.27
CA ILE A 547 15.39 21.35 -2.75
C ILE A 547 16.80 21.81 -2.41
N ASP A 548 17.18 21.62 -1.17
CA ASP A 548 18.55 21.86 -0.70
C ASP A 548 19.35 20.58 -0.87
N LEU A 549 20.25 20.56 -1.86
CA LEU A 549 21.05 19.38 -2.17
C LEU A 549 21.95 18.97 -1.00
N SER A 550 22.39 19.93 -0.17
CA SER A 550 23.21 19.63 1.01
C SER A 550 22.46 18.81 2.08
N GLN A 551 21.12 18.93 2.12
CA GLN A 551 20.25 18.17 3.03
C GLN A 551 19.87 16.80 2.46
N VAL A 552 19.82 16.66 1.13
CA VAL A 552 19.45 15.42 0.45
C VAL A 552 20.63 14.45 0.37
N ILE A 553 21.86 14.96 0.25
CA ILE A 553 23.10 14.17 0.27
C ILE A 553 23.41 13.79 1.73
N SER A 554 22.83 12.69 2.20
CA SER A 554 23.07 12.20 3.57
C SER A 554 24.39 11.41 3.66
N LYS A 555 24.88 11.19 4.88
CA LYS A 555 26.07 10.35 5.15
C LYS A 555 25.84 8.85 4.85
N TYR A 556 24.61 8.44 4.48
CA TYR A 556 24.22 7.04 4.33
C TYR A 556 23.97 6.69 2.85
N ILE A 557 24.77 5.77 2.34
CA ILE A 557 24.78 5.32 0.94
C ILE A 557 23.43 4.69 0.57
N GLY A 558 22.80 5.18 -0.53
CA GLY A 558 21.56 4.62 -1.12
C GLY A 558 20.25 5.27 -0.66
N GLU A 559 20.26 6.05 0.42
CA GLU A 559 19.08 6.82 0.85
C GLU A 559 18.85 8.06 -0.03
N THR A 560 19.93 8.70 -0.48
CA THR A 560 19.93 9.82 -1.44
C THR A 560 19.19 9.46 -2.73
N GLU A 561 19.44 8.29 -3.32
CA GLU A 561 18.80 7.83 -4.56
C GLU A 561 17.29 7.61 -4.38
N LYS A 562 16.88 6.95 -3.29
CA LYS A 562 15.45 6.73 -2.97
C LYS A 562 14.72 8.06 -2.76
N ASN A 563 15.36 9.02 -2.11
CA ASN A 563 14.80 10.35 -1.88
C ASN A 563 14.65 11.14 -3.17
N LEU A 564 15.69 11.19 -4.01
CA LEU A 564 15.62 11.82 -5.33
C LEU A 564 14.57 11.15 -6.22
N GLN A 565 14.54 9.81 -6.28
CA GLN A 565 13.53 9.07 -7.04
C GLN A 565 12.11 9.46 -6.64
N ALA A 566 11.84 9.53 -5.34
CA ALA A 566 10.53 9.91 -4.84
C ALA A 566 10.17 11.38 -5.16
N ILE A 567 11.13 12.32 -5.00
CA ILE A 567 10.92 13.72 -5.34
C ILE A 567 10.53 13.88 -6.82
N PHE A 568 11.31 13.28 -7.74
CA PHE A 568 11.01 13.35 -9.17
C PHE A 568 9.71 12.63 -9.54
N ALA A 569 9.43 11.46 -8.95
CA ALA A 569 8.21 10.70 -9.22
C ALA A 569 6.95 11.49 -8.82
N GLU A 570 6.97 12.14 -7.67
CA GLU A 570 5.85 12.95 -7.21
C GLU A 570 5.72 14.27 -8.00
N ALA A 571 6.84 14.92 -8.32
CA ALA A 571 6.85 16.13 -9.14
C ALA A 571 6.30 15.87 -10.56
N GLN A 572 6.51 14.66 -11.10
CA GLN A 572 5.98 14.23 -12.40
C GLN A 572 4.44 14.25 -12.45
N LEU A 573 3.77 14.10 -11.30
CA LEU A 573 2.31 14.12 -11.23
C LEU A 573 1.72 15.51 -11.48
N SER A 574 2.38 16.58 -11.00
CA SER A 574 1.92 17.97 -11.13
C SER A 574 2.73 18.83 -12.10
N SER A 575 3.73 18.24 -12.76
CA SER A 575 4.72 18.94 -13.59
C SER A 575 5.39 20.12 -12.86
N ALA A 576 5.62 19.97 -11.55
CA ALA A 576 6.15 21.04 -10.72
C ALA A 576 7.59 21.46 -11.12
N ILE A 577 7.96 22.69 -10.80
CA ILE A 577 9.31 23.20 -10.95
C ILE A 577 10.15 22.71 -9.77
N LEU A 578 11.20 21.94 -10.07
CA LEU A 578 12.19 21.51 -9.09
C LEU A 578 13.36 22.49 -9.11
N PHE A 579 13.47 23.31 -8.06
CA PHE A 579 14.54 24.28 -7.89
C PHE A 579 15.58 23.74 -6.92
N PHE A 580 16.70 23.27 -7.45
CA PHE A 580 17.84 22.81 -6.68
C PHE A 580 18.78 24.00 -6.43
N ASP A 581 18.84 24.43 -5.17
CA ASP A 581 19.74 25.50 -4.75
C ASP A 581 21.10 24.93 -4.34
N GLU A 582 22.13 25.78 -4.35
CA GLU A 582 23.50 25.40 -3.97
C GLU A 582 24.05 24.18 -4.72
N ALA A 583 23.78 24.10 -6.03
CA ALA A 583 24.24 22.99 -6.86
C ALA A 583 25.77 22.85 -6.88
N ASP A 584 26.53 23.89 -6.50
CA ASP A 584 27.98 23.82 -6.30
C ASP A 584 28.42 22.78 -5.25
N ALA A 585 27.55 22.41 -4.31
CA ALA A 585 27.82 21.31 -3.36
C ALA A 585 28.03 19.96 -4.07
N LEU A 586 27.39 19.74 -5.22
CA LEU A 586 27.58 18.53 -6.05
C LEU A 586 28.89 18.54 -6.83
N PHE A 587 29.44 19.73 -7.10
CA PHE A 587 30.59 19.93 -8.00
C PHE A 587 31.82 20.47 -7.28
N GLY A 588 31.89 20.27 -5.95
CA GLY A 588 33.07 20.58 -5.15
C GLY A 588 34.33 20.11 -5.88
N LYS A 589 35.34 21.00 -5.97
CA LYS A 589 36.55 20.84 -6.80
C LYS A 589 36.90 19.37 -6.91
N ARG A 590 37.01 18.86 -8.15
CA ARG A 590 37.66 17.59 -8.49
C ARG A 590 39.11 17.60 -7.98
N SER A 591 39.32 17.60 -6.66
CA SER A 591 40.61 17.32 -6.07
C SER A 591 40.93 15.88 -6.46
N GLU A 592 42.11 15.73 -7.03
CA GLU A 592 42.63 14.45 -7.51
C GLU A 592 42.33 13.34 -6.50
N VAL A 593 41.65 12.31 -7.00
CA VAL A 593 41.26 11.07 -6.34
C VAL A 593 42.33 10.64 -5.33
N LYS A 594 42.05 10.82 -4.04
CA LYS A 594 42.84 10.21 -2.96
C LYS A 594 41.99 9.45 -1.95
N ASP A 595 40.68 9.70 -1.87
CA ASP A 595 39.81 9.01 -0.93
C ASP A 595 38.67 8.23 -1.58
N SER A 596 38.29 7.12 -0.95
CA SER A 596 37.17 6.26 -1.35
C SER A 596 35.81 6.98 -1.31
N HIS A 597 35.71 8.10 -0.59
CA HIS A 597 34.53 8.97 -0.55
C HIS A 597 34.26 9.73 -1.87
N ASP A 598 35.29 10.09 -2.64
CA ASP A 598 35.14 10.88 -3.89
C ASP A 598 34.47 10.10 -5.04
N LYS A 599 34.52 8.76 -4.99
CA LYS A 599 33.87 7.91 -6.01
C LYS A 599 32.34 7.96 -5.91
N TYR A 600 31.79 8.13 -4.70
CA TYR A 600 30.35 8.06 -4.47
C TYR A 600 29.62 9.36 -4.84
N ALA A 601 30.23 10.52 -4.64
CA ALA A 601 29.68 11.81 -5.07
C ALA A 601 29.46 11.89 -6.60
N ASN A 602 30.33 11.22 -7.38
CA ASN A 602 30.18 11.12 -8.84
C ASN A 602 28.98 10.26 -9.26
N VAL A 603 28.67 9.19 -8.51
CA VAL A 603 27.53 8.31 -8.79
C VAL A 603 26.21 9.02 -8.49
N GLU A 604 26.12 9.75 -7.37
CA GLU A 604 24.93 10.53 -7.00
C GLU A 604 24.66 11.67 -7.99
N THR A 605 25.71 12.37 -8.44
CA THR A 605 25.59 13.42 -9.46
C THR A 605 25.13 12.84 -10.81
N ALA A 606 25.66 11.68 -11.21
CA ALA A 606 25.22 10.99 -12.41
C ALA A 606 23.76 10.54 -12.31
N TYR A 607 23.33 10.07 -11.14
CA TYR A 607 21.94 9.68 -10.87
C TYR A 607 20.99 10.88 -10.95
N LEU A 608 21.35 12.01 -10.33
CA LEU A 608 20.57 13.26 -10.41
C LEU A 608 20.42 13.71 -11.87
N LEU A 609 21.52 13.72 -12.62
CA LEU A 609 21.51 14.06 -14.05
C LEU A 609 20.59 13.14 -14.86
N GLN A 610 20.68 11.84 -14.64
CA GLN A 610 19.79 10.86 -15.29
C GLN A 610 18.32 11.16 -14.96
N LYS A 611 18.01 11.42 -13.69
CA LYS A 611 16.65 11.75 -13.27
C LYS A 611 16.15 13.06 -13.87
N MET A 612 17.02 14.05 -14.04
CA MET A 612 16.70 15.29 -14.74
C MET A 612 16.39 15.09 -16.22
N GLU A 613 17.05 14.14 -16.90
CA GLU A 613 16.79 13.79 -18.30
C GLU A 613 15.48 13.00 -18.48
N GLU A 614 15.17 12.14 -17.51
CA GLU A 614 13.92 11.36 -17.45
C GLU A 614 12.72 12.24 -17.05
N TYR A 615 12.96 13.28 -16.24
CA TYR A 615 11.92 14.19 -15.79
C TYR A 615 11.41 15.04 -16.94
N GLU A 616 10.10 14.97 -17.18
CA GLU A 616 9.48 15.67 -18.30
C GLU A 616 8.87 17.03 -17.89
N GLY A 617 9.15 17.48 -16.65
CA GLY A 617 8.81 18.81 -16.14
C GLY A 617 9.99 19.78 -16.24
N ILE A 618 10.05 20.73 -15.31
CA ILE A 618 11.08 21.77 -15.28
C ILE A 618 12.02 21.53 -14.10
N THR A 619 13.32 21.41 -14.40
CA THR A 619 14.37 21.39 -13.38
C THR A 619 15.25 22.62 -13.51
N ILE A 620 15.46 23.33 -12.41
CA ILE A 620 16.33 24.50 -12.33
C ILE A 620 17.42 24.19 -11.31
N LEU A 621 18.68 24.27 -11.74
CA LEU A 621 19.85 24.18 -10.88
C LEU A 621 20.42 25.58 -10.69
N ALA A 622 20.60 26.04 -9.45
CA ALA A 622 21.25 27.31 -9.15
C ALA A 622 22.67 27.09 -8.62
N SER A 623 23.66 27.76 -9.21
CA SER A 623 25.06 27.70 -8.77
C SER A 623 25.71 29.07 -8.76
N ASN A 624 26.65 29.27 -7.83
CA ASN A 624 27.46 30.47 -7.78
C ASN A 624 28.70 30.41 -8.69
N PHE A 625 29.13 29.20 -9.11
CA PHE A 625 30.40 28.99 -9.82
C PHE A 625 30.23 28.12 -11.07
N GLN A 626 29.90 28.75 -12.21
CA GLN A 626 29.79 28.02 -13.49
C GLN A 626 31.09 27.31 -13.91
N GLN A 627 32.24 27.91 -13.59
CA GLN A 627 33.56 27.44 -14.05
C GLN A 627 33.95 26.06 -13.51
N ASN A 628 33.29 25.59 -12.45
CA ASN A 628 33.57 24.29 -11.84
C ASN A 628 32.78 23.14 -12.49
N MET A 629 31.89 23.43 -13.44
CA MET A 629 31.04 22.43 -14.09
C MET A 629 31.72 21.83 -15.31
N ASP A 630 31.58 20.52 -15.51
CA ASP A 630 32.22 19.84 -16.62
C ASP A 630 31.41 19.93 -17.93
N GLU A 631 32.10 19.67 -19.05
CA GLU A 631 31.48 19.77 -20.38
C GLU A 631 30.37 18.72 -20.57
N ALA A 632 30.49 17.56 -19.93
CA ALA A 632 29.51 16.48 -20.01
C ALA A 632 28.17 16.87 -19.34
N PHE A 633 28.21 17.58 -18.23
CA PHE A 633 27.04 18.15 -17.57
C PHE A 633 26.38 19.23 -18.46
N MET A 634 27.18 20.15 -19.00
CA MET A 634 26.67 21.27 -19.79
C MET A 634 25.91 20.82 -21.04
N ARG A 635 26.29 19.69 -21.66
CA ARG A 635 25.58 19.10 -22.81
C ARG A 635 24.16 18.61 -22.49
N ARG A 636 23.84 18.40 -21.21
CA ARG A 636 22.53 17.90 -20.74
C ARG A 636 21.58 19.02 -20.28
N ILE A 637 22.08 20.25 -20.21
CA ILE A 637 21.30 21.42 -19.82
C ILE A 637 20.75 22.10 -21.07
N ASN A 638 19.44 22.32 -21.13
CA ASN A 638 18.80 22.97 -22.27
C ASN A 638 19.09 24.48 -22.32
N TYR A 639 19.00 25.16 -21.17
CA TYR A 639 19.25 26.60 -21.08
C TYR A 639 20.22 26.93 -19.95
N VAL A 640 21.23 27.75 -20.28
CA VAL A 640 22.18 28.27 -19.30
C VAL A 640 21.99 29.76 -19.19
N ILE A 641 21.38 30.18 -18.08
CA ILE A 641 21.07 31.59 -17.81
C ILE A 641 22.14 32.14 -16.89
N LYS A 642 22.94 33.07 -17.41
CA LYS A 642 23.95 33.78 -16.64
C LYS A 642 23.32 35.00 -15.98
N PHE A 643 23.51 35.14 -14.68
CA PHE A 643 23.06 36.26 -13.87
C PHE A 643 24.26 37.16 -13.59
N PRO A 644 24.53 38.17 -14.44
CA PRO A 644 25.63 39.08 -14.22
C PRO A 644 25.39 39.92 -12.97
N PHE A 645 26.46 40.48 -12.42
CA PHE A 645 26.33 41.52 -11.42
C PHE A 645 25.66 42.75 -12.08
N PRO A 646 24.62 43.36 -11.46
CA PRO A 646 23.88 44.44 -12.11
C PRO A 646 24.78 45.67 -12.31
N ASP A 647 24.68 46.32 -13.47
CA ASP A 647 25.33 47.61 -13.72
C ASP A 647 24.59 48.78 -13.02
N ALA A 648 25.05 50.01 -13.19
CA ALA A 648 24.44 51.17 -12.54
C ALA A 648 22.98 51.39 -12.97
N GLU A 649 22.64 51.19 -14.25
CA GLU A 649 21.27 51.39 -14.74
C GLU A 649 20.33 50.33 -14.17
N HIS A 650 20.73 49.05 -14.21
CA HIS A 650 19.97 47.96 -13.62
C HIS A 650 19.86 48.11 -12.10
N ARG A 651 20.91 48.56 -11.39
CA ARG A 651 20.85 48.84 -9.94
C ARG A 651 19.86 49.94 -9.63
N GLU A 652 19.83 51.03 -10.40
CA GLU A 652 18.86 52.11 -10.22
C GLU A 652 17.42 51.58 -10.37
N MET A 653 17.17 50.78 -11.40
CA MET A 653 15.87 50.12 -11.59
C MET A 653 15.51 49.22 -10.41
N ILE A 654 16.48 48.45 -9.88
CA ILE A 654 16.26 47.56 -8.73
C ILE A 654 15.92 48.39 -7.49
N TRP A 655 16.64 49.47 -7.22
CA TRP A 655 16.36 50.38 -6.11
C TRP A 655 14.93 50.91 -6.19
N ARG A 656 14.52 51.45 -7.34
CA ARG A 656 13.16 51.98 -7.54
C ARG A 656 12.09 50.89 -7.42
N GLY A 657 12.34 49.72 -7.98
CA GLY A 657 11.37 48.61 -8.02
C GLY A 657 11.23 47.85 -6.69
N THR A 658 12.17 48.00 -5.75
CA THR A 658 12.14 47.28 -4.48
C THR A 658 11.16 47.89 -3.47
N PHE A 659 10.87 49.20 -3.58
CA PHE A 659 9.94 49.88 -2.67
C PHE A 659 8.47 49.58 -3.05
N PRO A 660 7.64 49.09 -2.10
CA PRO A 660 6.19 49.07 -2.27
C PRO A 660 5.61 50.46 -2.55
N LYS A 661 4.54 50.55 -3.33
CA LYS A 661 3.89 51.82 -3.71
C LYS A 661 3.37 52.60 -2.51
N GLU A 662 3.07 51.91 -1.42
CA GLU A 662 2.54 52.45 -0.17
C GLU A 662 3.64 53.02 0.74
N THR A 663 4.92 52.80 0.40
CA THR A 663 6.04 53.27 1.23
C THR A 663 6.16 54.80 1.12
N PRO A 664 6.14 55.55 2.24
CA PRO A 664 6.41 56.98 2.20
C PRO A 664 7.89 57.20 1.89
N LEU A 665 8.16 57.76 0.73
CA LEU A 665 9.50 58.12 0.26
C LEU A 665 9.69 59.63 0.43
N ASP A 666 10.86 60.03 0.91
CA ASP A 666 11.27 61.42 0.96
C ASP A 666 11.74 61.88 -0.43
N ASP A 667 11.58 63.18 -0.73
CA ASP A 667 12.00 63.77 -2.02
C ASP A 667 13.53 63.85 -2.15
N ASP A 668 14.25 63.66 -1.03
CA ASP A 668 15.72 63.65 -0.95
C ASP A 668 16.39 62.37 -1.50
N LEU A 669 15.60 61.38 -1.92
CA LEU A 669 16.10 60.08 -2.38
C LEU A 669 16.71 60.13 -3.78
N ASP A 670 18.04 60.15 -3.84
CA ASP A 670 18.77 60.00 -5.09
C ASP A 670 19.12 58.53 -5.38
N PHE A 671 18.25 57.86 -6.13
CA PHE A 671 18.48 56.49 -6.59
C PHE A 671 19.65 56.37 -7.56
N ARG A 672 19.97 57.41 -8.32
CA ARG A 672 21.06 57.39 -9.29
C ARG A 672 22.40 57.40 -8.56
N TYR A 673 22.52 58.27 -7.57
CA TYR A 673 23.68 58.30 -6.67
C TYR A 673 23.91 56.94 -6.00
N LEU A 674 22.86 56.36 -5.41
CA LEU A 674 22.94 55.05 -4.76
C LEU A 674 23.40 53.95 -5.72
N ALA A 675 22.90 53.97 -6.96
CA ALA A 675 23.25 53.00 -7.98
C ALA A 675 24.69 53.18 -8.49
N ASP A 676 25.17 54.41 -8.67
CA ASP A 676 26.52 54.68 -9.17
C ASP A 676 27.60 54.41 -8.11
N LYS A 677 27.38 54.83 -6.86
CA LYS A 677 28.36 54.68 -5.77
C LYS A 677 28.43 53.25 -5.22
N PHE A 678 27.29 52.61 -5.01
CA PHE A 678 27.25 51.34 -4.29
C PHE A 678 27.03 50.15 -5.22
N GLN A 679 28.06 49.31 -5.33
CA GLN A 679 28.01 48.07 -6.08
C GLN A 679 27.38 46.96 -5.23
N PHE A 680 26.06 46.98 -5.12
CA PHE A 680 25.27 45.95 -4.42
C PHE A 680 24.53 45.03 -5.40
N ALA A 681 24.40 43.76 -5.02
CA ALA A 681 23.48 42.84 -5.67
C ALA A 681 22.04 43.12 -5.21
N GLY A 682 21.05 42.68 -5.98
CA GLY A 682 19.63 42.92 -5.67
C GLY A 682 19.20 42.41 -4.29
N GLY A 683 19.75 41.27 -3.84
CA GLY A 683 19.51 40.74 -2.49
C GLY A 683 20.00 41.67 -1.38
N ASN A 684 21.16 42.32 -1.57
CA ASN A 684 21.66 43.30 -0.60
C ASN A 684 20.80 44.57 -0.63
N ILE A 685 20.43 45.06 -1.81
CA ILE A 685 19.53 46.22 -1.96
C ILE A 685 18.23 45.98 -1.20
N LYS A 686 17.61 44.80 -1.36
CA LYS A 686 16.41 44.41 -0.62
C LYS A 686 16.61 44.46 0.90
N ASN A 687 17.70 43.90 1.42
CA ASN A 687 18.00 43.93 2.85
C ASN A 687 18.17 45.35 3.37
N ILE A 688 18.83 46.21 2.59
CA ILE A 688 19.05 47.63 2.92
C ILE A 688 17.74 48.38 2.94
N VAL A 689 16.88 48.23 1.92
CA VAL A 689 15.56 48.86 1.85
C VAL A 689 14.69 48.49 3.04
N ILE A 690 14.63 47.20 3.39
CA ILE A 690 13.87 46.72 4.56
C ILE A 690 14.41 47.34 5.85
N SER A 691 15.74 47.33 6.02
CA SER A 691 16.38 47.90 7.22
C SER A 691 16.15 49.41 7.32
N ALA A 692 16.22 50.13 6.20
CA ALA A 692 15.95 51.56 6.12
C ALA A 692 14.50 51.88 6.46
N ALA A 693 13.54 51.05 6.02
CA ALA A 693 12.13 51.21 6.36
C ALA A 693 11.90 51.08 7.89
N PHE A 694 12.54 50.12 8.56
CA PHE A 694 12.45 50.01 10.02
C PHE A 694 13.06 51.22 10.75
N LEU A 695 14.20 51.75 10.27
CA LEU A 695 14.80 52.98 10.82
C LEU A 695 13.91 54.22 10.61
N ALA A 696 13.21 54.28 9.48
CA ALA A 696 12.28 55.36 9.17
C ALA A 696 11.06 55.35 10.11
N VAL A 697 10.53 54.15 10.39
CA VAL A 697 9.44 53.96 11.36
C VAL A 697 9.87 54.36 12.78
N GLU A 698 11.07 53.97 13.22
CA GLU A 698 11.60 54.33 14.54
C GLU A 698 11.69 55.84 14.75
N THR A 699 12.05 56.58 13.70
CA THR A 699 12.17 58.05 13.74
C THR A 699 10.87 58.78 13.40
N GLY A 700 9.80 58.05 13.05
CA GLY A 700 8.51 58.61 12.64
C GLY A 700 8.57 59.48 11.38
N SER A 701 9.50 59.20 10.46
CA SER A 701 9.70 59.98 9.23
C SER A 701 9.67 59.12 7.96
N PRO A 702 9.41 59.69 6.77
CA PRO A 702 9.53 58.98 5.50
C PRO A 702 10.92 58.35 5.30
N VAL A 703 11.00 57.34 4.43
CA VAL A 703 12.29 56.75 4.07
C VAL A 703 13.05 57.77 3.22
N GLY A 704 14.18 58.27 3.73
CA GLY A 704 15.05 59.22 3.05
C GLY A 704 16.50 58.75 3.08
N MET A 705 17.40 59.55 2.48
CA MET A 705 18.82 59.19 2.32
C MET A 705 19.52 58.86 3.65
N LYS A 706 19.14 59.54 4.73
CA LYS A 706 19.68 59.31 6.09
C LYS A 706 19.48 57.87 6.58
N HIS A 707 18.33 57.27 6.28
CA HIS A 707 17.99 55.91 6.71
C HIS A 707 18.71 54.87 5.86
N ILE A 708 18.77 55.11 4.55
CA ILE A 708 19.45 54.22 3.60
C ILE A 708 20.93 54.14 3.91
N ILE A 709 21.63 55.28 4.11
CA ILE A 709 23.07 55.27 4.38
C ILE A 709 23.41 54.54 5.68
N ARG A 710 22.58 54.70 6.72
CA ARG A 710 22.74 53.93 7.97
C ARG A 710 22.52 52.43 7.72
N ALA A 711 21.49 52.06 6.98
CA ALA A 711 21.25 50.66 6.61
C ALA A 711 22.39 50.07 5.75
N ILE A 712 22.97 50.84 4.84
CA ILE A 712 24.16 50.48 4.06
C ILE A 712 25.35 50.20 4.98
N LYS A 713 25.60 51.07 5.97
CA LYS A 713 26.66 50.87 6.97
C LYS A 713 26.49 49.53 7.70
N HIS A 714 25.27 49.21 8.12
CA HIS A 714 24.97 47.94 8.78
C HIS A 714 25.18 46.73 7.86
N GLU A 715 24.72 46.79 6.60
CA GLU A 715 24.87 45.70 5.63
C GLU A 715 26.34 45.46 5.25
N LEU A 716 27.12 46.53 5.02
CA LEU A 716 28.56 46.44 4.78
C LEU A 716 29.32 45.87 5.98
N GLY A 717 28.90 46.25 7.20
CA GLY A 717 29.45 45.71 8.45
C GLY A 717 29.29 44.19 8.57
N LYS A 718 28.17 43.61 8.11
CA LYS A 718 27.98 42.14 8.08
C LYS A 718 28.98 41.44 7.16
N THR A 719 29.38 42.10 6.07
CA THR A 719 30.38 41.60 5.12
C THR A 719 31.82 41.94 5.51
N GLY A 720 32.04 42.57 6.67
CA GLY A 720 33.37 42.97 7.16
C GLY A 720 33.98 44.18 6.45
N LYS A 721 33.23 44.89 5.61
CA LYS A 721 33.66 46.12 4.93
C LYS A 721 33.31 47.35 5.79
N LEU A 722 34.26 48.27 5.94
CA LEU A 722 34.05 49.53 6.64
C LEU A 722 33.68 50.62 5.63
N LEU A 723 32.57 51.32 5.88
CA LEU A 723 32.17 52.49 5.10
C LEU A 723 32.88 53.73 5.67
N LEU A 724 33.76 54.36 4.88
CA LEU A 724 34.55 55.51 5.31
C LEU A 724 33.83 56.82 4.96
N LYS A 725 33.95 57.85 5.82
CA LYS A 725 33.23 59.13 5.66
C LYS A 725 33.52 59.83 4.32
N HIS A 726 34.72 59.68 3.77
CA HIS A 726 35.09 60.26 2.47
C HIS A 726 34.47 59.56 1.26
N GLU A 727 33.88 58.37 1.43
CA GLU A 727 33.24 57.62 0.34
C GLU A 727 31.82 58.13 0.03
N LEU A 728 31.25 59.01 0.87
CA LEU A 728 29.85 59.44 0.85
C LEU A 728 29.60 60.87 0.32
N ASP A 729 30.60 61.50 -0.31
CA ASP A 729 30.51 62.82 -0.96
C ASP A 729 29.73 63.88 -0.15
N GLU A 730 28.48 64.20 -0.49
CA GLU A 730 27.62 65.21 0.17
C GLU A 730 26.82 64.65 1.36
N PHE A 731 26.77 63.33 1.53
CA PHE A 731 25.95 62.64 2.53
C PHE A 731 26.73 62.19 3.77
N GLN A 732 27.93 62.75 4.01
CA GLN A 732 28.81 62.34 5.11
C GLN A 732 28.21 62.59 6.50
N GLU A 733 27.35 63.60 6.63
CA GLU A 733 26.70 64.00 7.89
C GLU A 733 25.74 62.93 8.42
N TYR A 734 25.20 62.07 7.54
CA TYR A 734 24.22 61.05 7.91
C TYR A 734 24.81 59.80 8.58
N LEU A 735 26.14 59.61 8.50
CA LEU A 735 26.86 58.53 9.18
C LEU A 735 26.89 58.68 10.71
N GLY A 736 26.55 59.86 11.22
CA GLY A 736 26.74 60.21 12.63
C GLY A 736 28.22 60.33 13.01
N VAL A 737 28.49 60.98 14.14
CA VAL A 737 29.85 61.09 14.72
C VAL A 737 30.41 59.70 14.96
#